data_AF-B3PUF2-F1
#
_entry.id   AF-B3PUF2-F1
#
_cell.length_a   1.000
_cell.length_b   1.000
_cell.length_c   1.000
_cell.angle_alpha   90.00
_cell.angle_beta   90.00
_cell.angle_gamma   90.00
#
_symmetry.space_group_name_H-M   'P 1'
#
loop_
_entity.id
_entity.type
_entity.pdbx_description
1 polymer ?
#
loop_
_entity_poly.entity_id
_entity_poly.type
_entity_poly.pdbx_seq_one_letter_code
_entity_poly.pdbx_strand_id
1 'polypeptide(L)'
;MTLTARYVFRDYVTDGIPSSGVHKPAKPDIRNWGTSLEGFLSTVGSNAGTVKLTRALLFSDVAHAADTMAWVVQDPDVSYNGIYQKIGTSGTGSWVKVSDLPFSFVVARDDGDGTPDAILAKIDMPVSEAALVVFTVFRGNTGSPVTVSFNGSAALTIKTNSGNDIAPAGLTAGLQVFGRVIGTTFRLITDQASAAIIAAAEAAAADAQGYRDEAAGFKEEAQAFAEAALEATLQRGYLFGGEISNNATDLTNDLDIAAGVAATDDSTPALMDFTAVTRQLDVAYGTGNGGRFDSAIADGTWHIFACTNGSDVAIGMSQSLNPTSAPNYPAGYTKYRRLGSRVRISGAWRRVVQRGARHMLLDPLPQNGGSAIGTTTSAALFALSGIPTGIEVDVLFEASYTSTAVSAGALLSSPLVNDSVPGIGNAGVTIGHVQVASQYAAGSVRIRTNTSGQIRHRAGAAGNLYIAVHGWFDDRGADVFKGGGSGGSLTAGGEVRSSSYNTLQDAITAAAGKKLVIEAGSYTTTGLSGVSNIEITTNGPVTISSTTTAPILDMTNCVNWSIRGHLRLVGNGTPYTGYRGSYFDGGQKGIKLSNCDRYLIDGKIELVNINGSGLYVESSAGGWQHDGIIKGIRASSCYHGIRYTNVAEYDHVSDFSISNCDFAVMVESGNVMFSNGKMNFCSVCVSVKSGSNNAHGEFVNCQMNHSNYAVDATGITLGEVFTGCIALGNQAGSGHGTIRLTNSVGIIWNGGQVGADISLDATSKMALMNAYVRTDLTSAPSVAAGGVFAAKNNVQSSNGGMWAYNN
;
A
#
# COMPACT_ATOMS: atom_id res chain seq x y z
N MET A 1 -85.21 -1.67 -52.62
CA MET A 1 -84.72 -0.29 -52.39
C MET A 1 -85.75 0.38 -51.50
N THR A 2 -85.37 0.85 -50.30
CA THR A 2 -86.32 1.41 -49.33
C THR A 2 -86.96 2.65 -49.93
N LEU A 3 -88.29 2.61 -50.13
CA LEU A 3 -89.02 3.72 -50.72
C LEU A 3 -89.02 4.87 -49.73
N THR A 4 -88.50 6.02 -50.14
CA THR A 4 -88.49 7.22 -49.30
C THR A 4 -89.85 7.91 -49.38
N ALA A 5 -90.24 8.62 -48.33
CA ALA A 5 -91.47 9.42 -48.34
C ALA A 5 -91.53 10.36 -49.55
N ARG A 6 -90.40 10.96 -49.94
CA ARG A 6 -90.29 11.83 -51.12
C ARG A 6 -90.69 11.14 -52.43
N TYR A 7 -90.31 9.87 -52.61
CA TYR A 7 -90.65 9.13 -53.82
C TYR A 7 -92.10 8.64 -53.83
N VAL A 8 -92.60 8.21 -52.67
CA VAL A 8 -93.96 7.67 -52.50
C VAL A 8 -95.02 8.76 -52.57
N PHE A 9 -94.76 9.93 -52.01
CA PHE A 9 -95.70 11.05 -51.92
C PHE A 9 -95.37 12.20 -52.89
N ARG A 10 -94.69 11.91 -54.01
CA ARG A 10 -94.40 12.92 -55.03
C ARG A 10 -95.67 13.54 -55.62
N ASP A 11 -95.56 14.75 -56.14
CA ASP A 11 -96.72 15.50 -56.65
C ASP A 11 -97.22 15.01 -58.02
N TYR A 12 -96.33 14.51 -58.88
CA TYR A 12 -96.63 14.13 -60.28
C TYR A 12 -96.24 12.69 -60.63
N VAL A 13 -96.96 12.06 -61.58
CA VAL A 13 -96.80 10.64 -61.93
C VAL A 13 -95.35 10.30 -62.25
N THR A 14 -94.71 11.14 -63.05
CA THR A 14 -93.24 11.20 -63.19
C THR A 14 -92.72 12.33 -62.32
N ASP A 15 -91.76 12.02 -61.45
CA ASP A 15 -91.26 12.98 -60.46
C ASP A 15 -90.78 14.28 -61.12
N GLY A 16 -91.28 15.41 -60.64
CA GLY A 16 -90.95 16.75 -61.15
C GLY A 16 -91.53 17.14 -62.53
N ILE A 17 -92.36 16.32 -63.18
CA ILE A 17 -92.95 16.64 -64.50
C ILE A 17 -94.47 16.86 -64.40
N PRO A 18 -94.94 18.12 -64.39
CA PRO A 18 -96.37 18.43 -64.20
C PRO A 18 -97.29 17.87 -65.29
N SER A 19 -96.80 17.80 -66.54
CA SER A 19 -97.58 17.29 -67.68
C SER A 19 -97.87 15.78 -67.60
N SER A 20 -97.20 15.03 -66.71
CA SER A 20 -97.44 13.60 -66.49
C SER A 20 -98.70 13.31 -65.67
N GLY A 21 -99.36 14.35 -65.15
CA GLY A 21 -100.55 14.24 -64.31
C GLY A 21 -100.22 14.11 -62.82
N VAL A 22 -101.23 14.29 -61.97
CA VAL A 22 -101.09 14.23 -60.51
C VAL A 22 -100.81 12.80 -60.07
N HIS A 23 -99.74 12.60 -59.30
CA HIS A 23 -99.44 11.29 -58.74
C HIS A 23 -100.47 10.92 -57.69
N LYS A 24 -100.87 9.65 -57.68
CA LYS A 24 -101.68 9.08 -56.60
C LYS A 24 -100.82 8.01 -55.93
N PRO A 25 -100.26 8.30 -54.75
CA PRO A 25 -99.41 7.36 -54.02
C PRO A 25 -100.07 6.00 -53.89
N ALA A 26 -99.35 4.94 -54.27
CA ALA A 26 -99.86 3.59 -54.14
C ALA A 26 -99.91 3.20 -52.66
N LYS A 27 -101.08 2.78 -52.17
CA LYS A 27 -101.26 2.34 -50.77
C LYS A 27 -100.24 1.27 -50.30
N PRO A 28 -99.78 0.32 -51.14
CA PRO A 28 -98.72 -0.62 -50.76
C PRO A 28 -97.41 0.08 -50.39
N ASP A 29 -97.03 1.13 -51.11
CA ASP A 29 -95.76 1.82 -50.91
C ASP A 29 -95.77 2.66 -49.62
N ILE A 30 -96.93 3.27 -49.32
CA ILE A 30 -97.14 3.98 -48.04
C ILE A 30 -96.99 3.02 -46.87
N ARG A 31 -97.61 1.82 -46.95
CA ARG A 31 -97.53 0.81 -45.88
C ARG A 31 -96.11 0.29 -45.73
N ASN A 32 -95.41 0.02 -46.82
CA ASN A 32 -94.01 -0.39 -46.76
C ASN A 32 -93.11 0.65 -46.06
N TRP A 33 -93.30 1.94 -46.35
CA TRP A 33 -92.56 2.99 -45.65
C TRP A 33 -92.96 3.08 -44.16
N GLY A 34 -94.26 3.05 -43.84
CA GLY A 34 -94.77 3.12 -42.47
C GLY A 34 -94.31 1.95 -41.59
N THR A 35 -94.35 0.72 -42.11
CA THR A 35 -93.87 -0.48 -41.40
C THR A 35 -92.38 -0.39 -41.06
N SER A 36 -91.56 0.21 -41.94
CA SER A 36 -90.14 0.42 -41.66
C SER A 36 -89.90 1.42 -40.51
N LEU A 37 -90.75 2.44 -40.37
CA LEU A 37 -90.66 3.43 -39.29
C LEU A 37 -91.12 2.86 -37.95
N GLU A 38 -92.23 2.11 -37.94
CA GLU A 38 -92.75 1.45 -36.74
C GLU A 38 -91.79 0.37 -36.22
N GLY A 39 -91.13 -0.36 -37.12
CA GLY A 39 -90.08 -1.33 -36.75
C GLY A 39 -88.88 -0.68 -36.04
N PHE A 40 -88.50 0.53 -36.44
CA PHE A 40 -87.43 1.29 -35.77
C PHE A 40 -87.84 1.81 -34.38
N LEU A 41 -89.10 2.22 -34.20
CA LEU A 41 -89.61 2.64 -32.89
C LEU A 41 -89.72 1.45 -31.91
N SER A 42 -90.05 0.26 -32.42
CA SER A 42 -90.10 -0.98 -31.64
C SER A 42 -88.73 -1.41 -31.08
N THR A 43 -87.62 -1.13 -31.76
CA THR A 43 -86.27 -1.56 -31.35
C THR A 43 -85.65 -0.67 -30.27
N VAL A 44 -86.12 0.57 -30.12
CA VAL A 44 -85.68 1.48 -29.04
C VAL A 44 -86.32 1.09 -27.70
N GLY A 45 -87.58 0.63 -27.69
CA GLY A 45 -88.28 0.21 -26.47
C GLY A 45 -87.81 -1.11 -25.85
N SER A 46 -86.98 -1.88 -26.56
CA SER A 46 -86.61 -3.26 -26.19
C SER A 46 -85.19 -3.43 -25.62
N ASN A 47 -84.41 -2.36 -25.46
CA ASN A 47 -82.98 -2.42 -25.09
C ASN A 47 -82.57 -1.63 -23.84
N ALA A 48 -83.43 -1.51 -22.83
CA ALA A 48 -83.03 -0.99 -21.50
C ALA A 48 -82.56 -2.17 -20.61
N GLY A 49 -81.26 -2.25 -20.30
CA GLY A 49 -80.69 -3.36 -19.50
C GLY A 49 -81.34 -3.51 -18.13
N THR A 50 -81.67 -4.75 -17.75
CA THR A 50 -82.49 -5.08 -16.56
C THR A 50 -81.60 -5.56 -15.40
N VAL A 51 -81.62 -4.85 -14.26
CA VAL A 51 -80.99 -5.32 -13.00
C VAL A 51 -82.05 -5.99 -12.12
N LYS A 52 -81.75 -7.17 -11.58
CA LYS A 52 -82.63 -7.95 -10.69
C LYS A 52 -81.88 -8.32 -9.41
N LEU A 53 -82.60 -8.37 -8.28
CA LEU A 53 -81.98 -8.72 -7.00
C LEU A 53 -81.66 -10.22 -6.92
N THR A 54 -82.55 -11.10 -7.40
CA THR A 54 -82.35 -12.57 -7.34
C THR A 54 -82.56 -13.22 -8.71
N ARG A 55 -81.94 -14.39 -8.92
CA ARG A 55 -82.10 -15.21 -10.14
C ARG A 55 -83.53 -15.66 -10.32
N ALA A 56 -84.24 -15.97 -9.23
CA ALA A 56 -85.65 -16.32 -9.28
C ALA A 56 -86.50 -15.18 -9.89
N LEU A 57 -86.22 -13.92 -9.52
CA LEU A 57 -86.90 -12.75 -10.07
C LEU A 57 -86.52 -12.46 -11.52
N LEU A 58 -85.30 -12.82 -11.95
CA LEU A 58 -84.91 -12.76 -13.35
C LEU A 58 -85.62 -13.85 -14.17
N PHE A 59 -85.70 -15.07 -13.63
CA PHE A 59 -86.21 -16.23 -14.36
C PHE A 59 -87.74 -16.23 -14.50
N SER A 60 -88.45 -15.47 -13.67
CA SER A 60 -89.88 -15.20 -13.86
C SER A 60 -90.14 -14.10 -14.90
N ASP A 61 -89.12 -13.31 -15.25
CA ASP A 61 -89.21 -12.20 -16.20
C ASP A 61 -88.64 -12.60 -17.58
N VAL A 62 -89.41 -13.41 -18.31
CA VAL A 62 -89.01 -13.95 -19.63
C VAL A 62 -89.53 -13.13 -20.82
N ALA A 63 -90.25 -12.03 -20.57
CA ALA A 63 -90.86 -11.17 -21.58
C ALA A 63 -89.85 -10.21 -22.25
N HIS A 64 -88.66 -10.71 -22.58
CA HIS A 64 -87.57 -9.94 -23.19
C HIS A 64 -87.11 -10.60 -24.49
N ALA A 65 -86.60 -9.81 -25.43
CA ALA A 65 -86.07 -10.32 -26.69
C ALA A 65 -84.85 -11.23 -26.44
N ALA A 66 -84.57 -12.14 -27.38
CA ALA A 66 -83.32 -12.90 -27.37
C ALA A 66 -82.12 -11.93 -27.33
N ASP A 67 -81.05 -12.35 -26.66
CA ASP A 67 -79.81 -11.59 -26.46
C ASP A 67 -79.92 -10.35 -25.55
N THR A 68 -81.08 -10.13 -24.91
CA THR A 68 -81.19 -9.12 -23.84
C THR A 68 -80.27 -9.46 -22.69
N MET A 69 -79.59 -8.45 -22.13
CA MET A 69 -78.65 -8.59 -21.02
C MET A 69 -79.26 -8.13 -19.69
N ALA A 70 -79.04 -8.91 -18.64
CA ALA A 70 -79.53 -8.61 -17.29
C ALA A 70 -78.50 -8.96 -16.21
N TRP A 71 -78.51 -8.27 -15.08
CA TRP A 71 -77.59 -8.50 -13.97
C TRP A 71 -78.36 -8.98 -12.73
N VAL A 72 -77.87 -10.02 -12.07
CA VAL A 72 -78.36 -10.50 -10.76
C VAL A 72 -77.33 -10.15 -9.69
N VAL A 73 -77.73 -9.37 -8.67
CA VAL A 73 -76.78 -8.71 -7.76
C VAL A 73 -76.87 -9.10 -6.28
N GLN A 74 -77.91 -9.82 -5.85
CA GLN A 74 -78.18 -10.10 -4.44
C GLN A 74 -78.95 -11.41 -4.19
N ASP A 75 -78.71 -12.44 -5.01
CA ASP A 75 -79.27 -13.77 -4.77
C ASP A 75 -78.64 -14.41 -3.52
N PRO A 76 -79.43 -15.02 -2.61
CA PRO A 76 -78.91 -15.72 -1.44
C PRO A 76 -77.94 -16.86 -1.76
N ASP A 77 -78.10 -17.51 -2.93
CA ASP A 77 -77.09 -18.43 -3.45
C ASP A 77 -76.11 -17.64 -4.33
N VAL A 78 -74.94 -17.37 -3.76
CA VAL A 78 -73.92 -16.49 -4.34
C VAL A 78 -73.45 -16.92 -5.73
N SER A 79 -73.58 -18.21 -6.09
CA SER A 79 -73.22 -18.72 -7.41
C SER A 79 -74.09 -18.15 -8.54
N TYR A 80 -75.27 -17.63 -8.18
CA TYR A 80 -76.25 -17.04 -9.10
C TYR A 80 -76.12 -15.53 -9.29
N ASN A 81 -75.21 -14.87 -8.58
CA ASN A 81 -74.90 -13.47 -8.85
C ASN A 81 -74.00 -13.37 -10.09
N GLY A 82 -74.38 -12.55 -11.06
CA GLY A 82 -73.68 -12.44 -12.34
C GLY A 82 -74.48 -11.79 -13.46
N ILE A 83 -73.92 -11.83 -14.65
CA ILE A 83 -74.48 -11.28 -15.88
C ILE A 83 -75.15 -12.42 -16.66
N TYR A 84 -76.38 -12.20 -17.09
CA TYR A 84 -77.25 -13.18 -17.75
C TYR A 84 -77.69 -12.67 -19.12
N GLN A 85 -77.80 -13.60 -20.07
CA GLN A 85 -78.32 -13.37 -21.42
C GLN A 85 -79.62 -14.13 -21.63
N LYS A 86 -80.61 -13.48 -22.25
CA LYS A 86 -81.88 -14.11 -22.61
C LYS A 86 -81.70 -15.00 -23.84
N ILE A 87 -82.10 -16.26 -23.73
CA ILE A 87 -82.14 -17.21 -24.85
C ILE A 87 -83.61 -17.51 -25.21
N GLY A 88 -83.93 -17.45 -26.50
CA GLY A 88 -85.30 -17.66 -27.01
C GLY A 88 -86.14 -16.38 -27.05
N THR A 89 -87.25 -16.44 -27.79
CA THR A 89 -88.13 -15.30 -28.09
C THR A 89 -88.91 -14.80 -26.87
N SER A 90 -89.26 -13.51 -26.84
CA SER A 90 -89.98 -12.88 -25.72
C SER A 90 -91.25 -13.66 -25.32
N GLY A 91 -91.42 -13.85 -24.01
CA GLY A 91 -92.51 -14.64 -23.41
C GLY A 91 -92.24 -16.14 -23.35
N THR A 92 -91.13 -16.63 -23.92
CA THR A 92 -90.71 -18.04 -23.95
C THR A 92 -89.19 -18.18 -23.76
N GLY A 93 -88.66 -19.39 -23.56
CA GLY A 93 -87.21 -19.62 -23.37
C GLY A 93 -86.70 -19.35 -21.95
N SER A 94 -85.38 -19.19 -21.78
CA SER A 94 -84.72 -19.10 -20.46
C SER A 94 -83.64 -18.01 -20.40
N TRP A 95 -83.11 -17.78 -19.21
CA TRP A 95 -81.94 -16.93 -18.97
C TRP A 95 -80.73 -17.82 -18.68
N VAL A 96 -79.59 -17.50 -19.29
CA VAL A 96 -78.33 -18.23 -19.10
C VAL A 96 -77.29 -17.28 -18.54
N LYS A 97 -76.55 -17.69 -17.50
CA LYS A 97 -75.43 -16.90 -16.95
C LYS A 97 -74.28 -16.91 -17.95
N VAL A 98 -73.79 -15.73 -18.32
CA VAL A 98 -72.71 -15.57 -19.31
C VAL A 98 -71.44 -14.96 -18.72
N SER A 99 -71.52 -14.31 -17.55
CA SER A 99 -70.34 -13.80 -16.83
C SER A 99 -70.63 -13.55 -15.35
N ASP A 100 -69.60 -13.26 -14.56
CA ASP A 100 -69.71 -12.84 -13.15
C ASP A 100 -69.80 -11.30 -13.02
N LEU A 101 -70.15 -10.79 -11.82
CA LEU A 101 -70.21 -9.35 -11.56
C LEU A 101 -68.80 -8.74 -11.40
N PRO A 102 -68.52 -7.56 -11.95
CA PRO A 102 -67.22 -6.90 -11.79
C PRO A 102 -67.10 -6.19 -10.42
N PHE A 103 -66.16 -6.60 -9.56
CA PHE A 103 -65.80 -5.90 -8.32
C PHE A 103 -64.28 -5.61 -8.26
N SER A 104 -63.89 -4.48 -7.64
CA SER A 104 -62.48 -4.02 -7.66
C SER A 104 -61.57 -4.65 -6.59
N PHE A 105 -62.10 -5.05 -5.43
CA PHE A 105 -61.37 -5.81 -4.38
C PHE A 105 -62.36 -6.69 -3.62
N VAL A 106 -61.93 -7.89 -3.22
CA VAL A 106 -62.73 -8.80 -2.39
C VAL A 106 -62.14 -8.84 -0.98
N VAL A 107 -62.95 -8.54 0.03
CA VAL A 107 -62.50 -8.50 1.43
C VAL A 107 -62.78 -9.84 2.09
N ALA A 108 -61.74 -10.46 2.64
CA ALA A 108 -61.84 -11.64 3.50
C ALA A 108 -61.46 -11.29 4.95
N ARG A 109 -61.89 -12.12 5.89
CA ARG A 109 -61.64 -11.97 7.34
C ARG A 109 -60.95 -13.23 7.88
N ASP A 110 -59.78 -13.06 8.48
CA ASP A 110 -59.15 -14.08 9.31
C ASP A 110 -59.56 -13.82 10.77
N ASP A 111 -60.52 -14.59 11.27
CA ASP A 111 -61.02 -14.48 12.65
C ASP A 111 -60.18 -15.30 13.65
N GLY A 112 -59.09 -15.93 13.20
CA GLY A 112 -58.25 -16.78 14.03
C GLY A 112 -58.70 -18.24 14.13
N ASP A 113 -59.58 -18.69 13.23
CA ASP A 113 -60.07 -20.07 13.17
C ASP A 113 -58.98 -21.07 12.72
N GLY A 114 -57.94 -20.60 12.01
CA GLY A 114 -56.78 -21.38 11.54
C GLY A 114 -55.54 -21.29 12.44
N THR A 115 -54.43 -21.94 12.06
CA THR A 115 -53.13 -21.77 12.75
C THR A 115 -52.33 -20.61 12.14
N PRO A 116 -51.26 -20.12 12.80
CA PRO A 116 -50.40 -19.07 12.22
C PRO A 116 -49.82 -19.40 10.84
N ASP A 117 -49.64 -20.69 10.53
CA ASP A 117 -49.06 -21.16 9.27
C ASP A 117 -50.12 -21.78 8.31
N ALA A 118 -51.37 -21.90 8.77
CA ALA A 118 -52.51 -22.42 8.00
C ALA A 118 -53.77 -21.58 8.29
N ILE A 119 -53.88 -20.46 7.59
CA ILE A 119 -54.91 -19.44 7.78
C ILE A 119 -56.25 -19.92 7.21
N LEU A 120 -57.31 -19.77 8.00
CA LEU A 120 -58.69 -20.02 7.57
C LEU A 120 -59.43 -18.67 7.50
N ALA A 121 -59.60 -18.15 6.29
CA ALA A 121 -60.25 -16.87 6.05
C ALA A 121 -61.69 -17.05 5.56
N LYS A 122 -62.60 -16.23 6.08
CA LYS A 122 -64.01 -16.16 5.66
C LYS A 122 -64.20 -15.07 4.63
N ILE A 123 -65.01 -15.34 3.62
CA ILE A 123 -65.26 -14.38 2.54
C ILE A 123 -66.71 -14.45 2.11
N ASP A 124 -67.36 -13.30 1.96
CA ASP A 124 -68.79 -13.25 1.62
C ASP A 124 -69.04 -13.44 0.11
N MET A 125 -67.97 -13.57 -0.68
CA MET A 125 -67.99 -13.61 -2.14
C MET A 125 -67.05 -14.70 -2.68
N PRO A 126 -67.37 -15.34 -3.83
CA PRO A 126 -66.51 -16.34 -4.44
C PRO A 126 -65.14 -15.77 -4.83
N VAL A 127 -64.06 -16.49 -4.52
CA VAL A 127 -62.70 -16.14 -4.95
C VAL A 127 -62.46 -16.69 -6.36
N SER A 128 -62.03 -15.82 -7.28
CA SER A 128 -61.61 -16.19 -8.64
C SER A 128 -60.18 -15.71 -8.91
N GLU A 129 -59.49 -16.28 -9.91
CA GLU A 129 -58.15 -15.85 -10.32
C GLU A 129 -58.11 -14.40 -10.87
N ALA A 130 -59.26 -13.84 -11.22
CA ALA A 130 -59.42 -12.47 -11.69
C ALA A 130 -59.59 -11.45 -10.55
N ALA A 131 -59.79 -11.91 -9.31
CA ALA A 131 -60.08 -11.06 -8.16
C ALA A 131 -58.83 -10.82 -7.29
N LEU A 132 -58.63 -9.57 -6.87
CA LEU A 132 -57.67 -9.21 -5.83
C LEU A 132 -58.35 -9.34 -4.46
N VAL A 133 -57.79 -10.17 -3.59
CA VAL A 133 -58.30 -10.43 -2.23
C VAL A 133 -57.47 -9.70 -1.20
N VAL A 134 -58.13 -9.10 -0.22
CA VAL A 134 -57.50 -8.42 0.92
C VAL A 134 -58.00 -9.00 2.24
N PHE A 135 -57.09 -9.26 3.17
CA PHE A 135 -57.43 -9.58 4.55
C PHE A 135 -56.34 -9.12 5.52
N THR A 136 -56.69 -9.02 6.80
CA THR A 136 -55.76 -8.71 7.88
C THR A 136 -55.37 -10.00 8.58
N VAL A 137 -54.07 -10.25 8.76
CA VAL A 137 -53.51 -11.43 9.42
C VAL A 137 -53.81 -11.38 10.91
N PHE A 138 -54.46 -12.42 11.47
CA PHE A 138 -54.82 -12.45 12.89
C PHE A 138 -53.61 -12.75 13.80
N ARG A 139 -52.75 -13.70 13.40
CA ARG A 139 -51.54 -14.11 14.11
C ARG A 139 -50.36 -14.19 13.15
N GLY A 140 -49.19 -13.70 13.57
CA GLY A 140 -47.99 -13.78 12.76
C GLY A 140 -47.48 -15.22 12.62
N ASN A 141 -46.95 -15.56 11.44
CA ASN A 141 -46.54 -16.92 11.11
C ASN A 141 -45.25 -17.31 11.85
N THR A 142 -45.11 -18.60 12.16
CA THR A 142 -43.97 -19.16 12.89
C THR A 142 -43.12 -20.10 12.04
N GLY A 143 -43.66 -20.57 10.92
CA GLY A 143 -43.02 -21.49 9.99
C GLY A 143 -43.20 -21.07 8.53
N SER A 144 -42.71 -21.92 7.63
CA SER A 144 -42.79 -21.78 6.17
C SER A 144 -42.93 -23.18 5.56
N PRO A 145 -43.79 -23.42 4.54
CA PRO A 145 -44.64 -22.43 3.87
C PRO A 145 -45.92 -22.09 4.65
N VAL A 146 -46.45 -20.88 4.44
CA VAL A 146 -47.75 -20.44 4.99
C VAL A 146 -48.85 -20.71 3.98
N THR A 147 -50.02 -21.13 4.43
CA THR A 147 -51.20 -21.36 3.57
C THR A 147 -52.41 -20.53 3.98
N VAL A 148 -53.31 -20.28 3.03
CA VAL A 148 -54.64 -19.69 3.26
C VAL A 148 -55.72 -20.52 2.57
N SER A 149 -56.82 -20.77 3.27
CA SER A 149 -58.06 -21.34 2.71
C SER A 149 -59.20 -20.35 2.88
N PHE A 150 -59.99 -20.17 1.81
CA PHE A 150 -61.18 -19.33 1.82
C PHE A 150 -62.44 -20.21 1.90
N ASN A 151 -63.26 -20.01 2.94
CA ASN A 151 -64.51 -20.75 3.19
C ASN A 151 -64.36 -22.29 3.15
N GLY A 152 -63.23 -22.83 3.59
CA GLY A 152 -62.99 -24.29 3.62
C GLY A 152 -62.62 -24.91 2.27
N SER A 153 -62.29 -24.09 1.26
CA SER A 153 -61.75 -24.54 -0.03
C SER A 153 -60.33 -25.14 0.11
N ALA A 154 -59.78 -25.69 -0.97
CA ALA A 154 -58.41 -26.18 -0.99
C ALA A 154 -57.42 -25.10 -0.54
N ALA A 155 -56.46 -25.47 0.31
CA ALA A 155 -55.46 -24.55 0.84
C ALA A 155 -54.51 -24.07 -0.27
N LEU A 156 -54.31 -22.75 -0.32
CA LEU A 156 -53.41 -22.08 -1.25
C LEU A 156 -52.12 -21.69 -0.53
N THR A 157 -50.95 -21.98 -1.10
CA THR A 157 -49.68 -21.53 -0.53
C THR A 157 -49.51 -20.03 -0.74
N ILE A 158 -49.27 -19.28 0.33
CA ILE A 158 -48.98 -17.85 0.25
C ILE A 158 -47.54 -17.67 -0.25
N LYS A 159 -47.38 -16.89 -1.32
CA LYS A 159 -46.07 -16.58 -1.92
C LYS A 159 -45.86 -15.07 -1.98
N THR A 160 -44.63 -14.62 -1.79
CA THR A 160 -44.25 -13.22 -2.02
C THR A 160 -44.46 -12.83 -3.49
N ASN A 161 -44.45 -11.53 -3.82
CA ASN A 161 -44.59 -11.10 -5.21
C ASN A 161 -43.49 -11.63 -6.14
N SER A 162 -42.28 -11.87 -5.63
CA SER A 162 -41.16 -12.54 -6.34
C SER A 162 -41.28 -14.07 -6.40
N GLY A 163 -42.10 -14.69 -5.54
CA GLY A 163 -42.50 -16.10 -5.63
C GLY A 163 -41.85 -17.04 -4.64
N ASN A 164 -41.21 -16.46 -3.64
CA ASN A 164 -40.66 -17.19 -2.52
C ASN A 164 -41.76 -17.52 -1.52
N ASP A 165 -41.55 -18.58 -0.73
CA ASP A 165 -42.37 -18.80 0.46
C ASP A 165 -42.18 -17.66 1.46
N ILE A 166 -43.23 -17.39 2.25
CA ILE A 166 -43.12 -16.42 3.34
C ILE A 166 -42.19 -16.98 4.41
N ALA A 167 -41.17 -16.22 4.80
CA ALA A 167 -40.24 -16.65 5.83
C ALA A 167 -40.95 -16.71 7.20
N PRO A 168 -40.46 -17.48 8.17
CA PRO A 168 -40.90 -17.36 9.57
C PRO A 168 -40.91 -15.90 10.02
N ALA A 169 -41.99 -15.47 10.69
CA ALA A 169 -42.25 -14.07 11.08
C ALA A 169 -42.41 -13.05 9.93
N GLY A 170 -42.52 -13.50 8.67
CA GLY A 170 -42.72 -12.63 7.50
C GLY A 170 -44.14 -12.05 7.37
N LEU A 171 -45.14 -12.69 7.96
CA LEU A 171 -46.46 -12.12 8.24
C LEU A 171 -46.56 -11.79 9.73
N THR A 172 -46.92 -10.55 10.06
CA THR A 172 -47.10 -10.12 11.46
C THR A 172 -48.59 -9.97 11.79
N ALA A 173 -48.95 -10.10 13.07
CA ALA A 173 -50.32 -9.88 13.51
C ALA A 173 -50.76 -8.44 13.21
N GLY A 174 -51.95 -8.27 12.62
CA GLY A 174 -52.47 -6.98 12.18
C GLY A 174 -51.95 -6.52 10.81
N LEU A 175 -51.06 -7.28 10.15
CA LEU A 175 -50.60 -6.96 8.80
C LEU A 175 -51.74 -7.15 7.81
N GLN A 176 -52.02 -6.12 7.00
CA GLN A 176 -52.95 -6.22 5.90
C GLN A 176 -52.23 -6.74 4.65
N VAL A 177 -52.68 -7.87 4.12
CA VAL A 177 -52.11 -8.50 2.93
C VAL A 177 -53.06 -8.41 1.75
N PHE A 178 -52.49 -8.20 0.58
CA PHE A 178 -53.19 -8.11 -0.70
C PHE A 178 -52.60 -9.14 -1.64
N GLY A 179 -53.44 -9.97 -2.26
CA GLY A 179 -52.97 -11.00 -3.17
C GLY A 179 -54.06 -11.57 -4.05
N ARG A 180 -53.66 -12.33 -5.06
CA ARG A 180 -54.59 -13.03 -5.98
C ARG A 180 -54.29 -14.51 -6.05
N VAL A 181 -55.28 -15.29 -6.44
CA VAL A 181 -55.11 -16.73 -6.69
C VAL A 181 -54.44 -16.92 -8.05
N ILE A 182 -53.40 -17.75 -8.09
CA ILE A 182 -52.73 -18.21 -9.31
C ILE A 182 -52.50 -19.72 -9.15
N GLY A 183 -53.31 -20.54 -9.81
CA GLY A 183 -53.27 -21.99 -9.63
C GLY A 183 -53.48 -22.38 -8.16
N THR A 184 -52.48 -23.04 -7.56
CA THR A 184 -52.50 -23.49 -6.16
C THR A 184 -51.87 -22.48 -5.18
N THR A 185 -51.60 -21.25 -5.61
CA THR A 185 -50.92 -20.23 -4.79
C THR A 185 -51.77 -18.99 -4.58
N PHE A 186 -51.60 -18.36 -3.43
CA PHE A 186 -52.05 -17.00 -3.15
C PHE A 186 -50.85 -16.05 -3.25
N ARG A 187 -50.73 -15.35 -4.37
CA ARG A 187 -49.59 -14.50 -4.69
C ARG A 187 -49.82 -13.09 -4.14
N LEU A 188 -48.98 -12.67 -3.19
CA LEU A 188 -49.00 -11.32 -2.66
C LEU A 188 -48.54 -10.30 -3.71
N ILE A 189 -49.06 -9.07 -3.65
CA ILE A 189 -48.63 -7.99 -4.56
C ILE A 189 -47.39 -7.24 -4.05
N THR A 190 -47.00 -7.46 -2.79
CA THR A 190 -45.77 -6.94 -2.18
C THR A 190 -44.83 -8.08 -1.78
N ASP A 191 -43.53 -7.83 -1.76
CA ASP A 191 -42.54 -8.72 -1.16
C ASP A 191 -42.38 -8.44 0.34
N GLN A 192 -41.97 -9.45 1.11
CA GLN A 192 -41.48 -9.25 2.47
C GLN A 192 -40.14 -8.49 2.43
N ALA A 193 -39.86 -7.63 3.42
CA ALA A 193 -38.51 -7.07 3.57
C ALA A 193 -37.52 -8.25 3.74
N SER A 194 -36.61 -8.42 2.78
CA SER A 194 -35.72 -9.59 2.76
C SER A 194 -34.76 -9.52 3.95
N ALA A 195 -34.91 -10.42 4.91
CA ALA A 195 -33.99 -10.54 6.06
C ALA A 195 -32.52 -10.66 5.61
N ALA A 196 -32.26 -11.20 4.42
CA ALA A 196 -30.93 -11.28 3.81
C ALA A 196 -30.36 -9.89 3.45
N ILE A 197 -31.19 -8.93 3.05
CA ILE A 197 -30.75 -7.56 2.74
C ILE A 197 -30.40 -6.81 4.03
N ILE A 198 -31.18 -7.02 5.09
CA ILE A 198 -30.90 -6.42 6.42
C ILE A 198 -29.59 -6.99 6.98
N ALA A 199 -29.40 -8.31 6.94
CA ALA A 199 -28.17 -8.95 7.38
C ALA A 199 -26.94 -8.50 6.58
N ALA A 200 -27.06 -8.31 5.26
CA ALA A 200 -25.97 -7.79 4.43
C ALA A 200 -25.63 -6.32 4.76
N ALA A 201 -26.63 -5.50 5.08
CA ALA A 201 -26.42 -4.11 5.50
C ALA A 201 -25.76 -4.01 6.88
N GLU A 202 -26.14 -4.88 7.82
CA GLU A 202 -25.53 -4.97 9.15
C GLU A 202 -24.08 -5.44 9.07
N ALA A 203 -23.78 -6.44 8.23
CA ALA A 203 -22.41 -6.89 7.98
C ALA A 203 -21.53 -5.77 7.39
N ALA A 204 -22.04 -5.06 6.38
CA ALA A 204 -21.32 -3.92 5.79
C ALA A 204 -21.08 -2.78 6.79
N ALA A 205 -22.01 -2.55 7.73
CA ALA A 205 -21.83 -1.57 8.79
C ALA A 205 -20.75 -1.98 9.80
N ALA A 206 -20.65 -3.27 10.13
CA ALA A 206 -19.59 -3.80 10.99
C ALA A 206 -18.21 -3.71 10.32
N ASP A 207 -18.11 -4.06 9.03
CA ASP A 207 -16.87 -3.93 8.26
C ASP A 207 -16.39 -2.47 8.22
N ALA A 208 -17.30 -1.52 8.01
CA ALA A 208 -16.99 -0.10 8.01
C ALA A 208 -16.47 0.41 9.38
N GLN A 209 -16.97 -0.14 10.49
CA GLN A 209 -16.45 0.17 11.83
C GLN A 209 -15.03 -0.39 12.00
N GLY A 210 -14.77 -1.61 11.53
CA GLY A 210 -13.44 -2.21 11.55
C GLY A 210 -12.40 -1.36 10.80
N TYR A 211 -12.73 -0.91 9.58
CA TYR A 211 -11.83 -0.04 8.80
C TYR A 211 -11.58 1.31 9.47
N ARG A 212 -12.58 1.89 10.14
CA ARG A 212 -12.40 3.14 10.89
C ARG A 212 -11.43 2.95 12.06
N ASP A 213 -11.56 1.87 12.80
CA ASP A 213 -10.74 1.60 13.98
C ASP A 213 -9.29 1.25 13.57
N GLU A 214 -9.10 0.53 12.45
CA GLU A 214 -7.79 0.29 11.84
C GLU A 214 -7.12 1.60 11.39
N ALA A 215 -7.87 2.50 10.75
CA ALA A 215 -7.38 3.82 10.35
C ALA A 215 -7.00 4.71 11.56
N ALA A 216 -7.69 4.58 12.70
CA ALA A 216 -7.32 5.25 13.93
C ALA A 216 -5.99 4.72 14.49
N GLY A 217 -5.77 3.40 14.44
CA GLY A 217 -4.48 2.78 14.81
C GLY A 217 -3.31 3.31 13.97
N PHE A 218 -3.48 3.40 12.64
CA PHE A 218 -2.45 3.97 11.76
C PHE A 218 -2.14 5.43 12.07
N LYS A 219 -3.13 6.22 12.51
CA LYS A 219 -2.91 7.62 12.92
C LYS A 219 -2.05 7.71 14.18
N GLU A 220 -2.34 6.90 15.20
CA GLU A 220 -1.57 6.87 16.45
C GLU A 220 -0.13 6.43 16.21
N GLU A 221 0.06 5.40 15.37
CA GLU A 221 1.38 4.92 14.96
C GLU A 221 2.17 6.00 14.18
N ALA A 222 1.53 6.69 13.24
CA ALA A 222 2.14 7.79 12.50
C ALA A 222 2.52 8.99 13.40
N GLN A 223 1.73 9.29 14.43
CA GLN A 223 2.07 10.32 15.42
C GLN A 223 3.28 9.92 16.26
N ALA A 224 3.35 8.68 16.72
CA ALA A 224 4.51 8.15 17.44
C ALA A 224 5.78 8.17 16.57
N PHE A 225 5.68 7.83 15.29
CA PHE A 225 6.79 7.95 14.34
C PHE A 225 7.22 9.40 14.11
N ALA A 226 6.28 10.35 14.05
CA ALA A 226 6.59 11.77 13.87
C ALA A 226 7.28 12.37 15.10
N GLU A 227 6.85 12.02 16.31
CA GLU A 227 7.47 12.46 17.56
C GLU A 227 8.87 11.86 17.73
N ALA A 228 9.04 10.56 17.45
CA ALA A 228 10.35 9.91 17.44
C ALA A 228 11.29 10.49 16.38
N ALA A 229 10.78 10.88 15.20
CA ALA A 229 11.57 11.52 14.16
C ALA A 229 12.04 12.92 14.55
N LEU A 230 11.21 13.69 15.28
CA LEU A 230 11.55 15.02 15.77
C LEU A 230 12.63 14.97 16.86
N GLU A 231 12.54 14.00 17.78
CA GLU A 231 13.61 13.75 18.76
C GLU A 231 14.90 13.24 18.11
N ALA A 232 14.79 12.44 17.04
CA ALA A 232 15.94 11.96 16.27
C ALA A 232 16.67 13.06 15.48
N THR A 233 16.05 14.23 15.25
CA THR A 233 16.71 15.40 14.63
C THR A 233 17.56 16.25 15.59
N LEU A 234 17.64 15.92 16.88
CA LEU A 234 18.53 16.62 17.81
C LEU A 234 19.98 16.18 17.63
N GLN A 235 20.73 16.95 16.86
CA GLN A 235 22.16 16.71 16.67
C GLN A 235 22.91 16.94 17.99
N ARG A 236 23.53 15.89 18.53
CA ARG A 236 24.45 16.01 19.67
C ARG A 236 25.47 17.12 19.40
N GLY A 237 25.69 17.98 20.39
CA GLY A 237 26.62 19.10 20.27
C GLY A 237 26.02 20.37 19.64
N TYR A 238 24.74 20.36 19.21
CA TYR A 238 24.02 21.56 18.75
C TYR A 238 24.11 22.68 19.79
N LEU A 239 24.47 23.88 19.33
CA LEU A 239 24.59 25.08 20.15
C LEU A 239 24.32 26.31 19.28
N PHE A 240 23.29 27.05 19.64
CA PHE A 240 22.94 28.34 19.05
C PHE A 240 22.80 29.39 20.17
N GLY A 241 23.40 30.58 20.00
CA GLY A 241 23.46 31.58 21.07
C GLY A 241 24.42 31.18 22.20
N GLY A 242 24.08 31.54 23.44
CA GLY A 242 24.90 31.21 24.62
C GLY A 242 26.28 31.87 24.63
N GLU A 243 26.41 33.03 23.99
CA GLU A 243 27.66 33.78 23.94
C GLU A 243 28.04 34.29 25.32
N ILE A 244 29.31 34.18 25.67
CA ILE A 244 29.83 34.51 27.00
C ILE A 244 30.60 35.83 26.89
N SER A 245 30.34 36.79 27.78
CA SER A 245 31.08 38.04 27.86
C SER A 245 31.47 38.35 29.30
N ASN A 246 32.56 39.10 29.49
CA ASN A 246 32.86 39.68 30.78
C ASN A 246 31.76 40.68 31.15
N ASN A 247 31.28 40.64 32.40
CA ASN A 247 30.24 41.56 32.85
C ASN A 247 30.75 43.01 32.90
N ALA A 248 29.90 43.97 32.50
CA ALA A 248 30.31 45.37 32.43
C ALA A 248 30.50 46.06 33.80
N THR A 249 29.88 45.54 34.85
CA THR A 249 29.92 46.08 36.21
C THR A 249 31.02 45.41 37.05
N ASP A 250 31.13 44.08 36.98
CA ASP A 250 32.20 43.31 37.62
C ASP A 250 32.98 42.47 36.60
N LEU A 251 34.04 43.06 36.07
CA LEU A 251 34.97 42.39 35.15
C LEU A 251 35.83 41.31 35.85
N THR A 252 35.88 41.29 37.18
CA THR A 252 36.78 40.44 37.96
C THR A 252 36.20 39.03 38.11
N ASN A 253 34.91 38.95 38.48
CA ASN A 253 34.28 37.68 38.88
C ASN A 253 33.03 37.32 38.08
N ASP A 254 32.43 38.26 37.33
CA ASP A 254 31.13 38.03 36.71
C ASP A 254 31.21 37.83 35.19
N LEU A 255 30.41 36.91 34.69
CA LEU A 255 30.20 36.67 33.26
C LEU A 255 28.73 36.84 32.91
N ASP A 256 28.46 37.48 31.78
CA ASP A 256 27.16 37.51 31.15
C ASP A 256 27.09 36.42 30.09
N ILE A 257 26.05 35.58 30.16
CA ILE A 257 25.76 34.51 29.21
C ILE A 257 24.48 34.89 28.49
N ALA A 258 24.55 35.07 27.17
CA ALA A 258 23.39 35.39 26.35
C ALA A 258 22.39 34.22 26.31
N ALA A 259 21.14 34.52 25.94
CA ALA A 259 20.14 33.49 25.69
C ALA A 259 20.61 32.53 24.58
N GLY A 260 20.15 31.29 24.63
CA GLY A 260 20.55 30.29 23.66
C GLY A 260 19.84 28.97 23.81
N VAL A 261 20.07 28.12 22.82
CA VAL A 261 19.56 26.76 22.77
C VAL A 261 20.74 25.82 22.57
N ALA A 262 20.82 24.77 23.39
CA ALA A 262 21.89 23.78 23.31
C ALA A 262 21.34 22.36 23.47
N ALA A 263 21.87 21.40 22.71
CA ALA A 263 21.59 19.98 22.94
C ALA A 263 22.60 19.41 23.95
N THR A 264 22.17 18.52 24.85
CA THR A 264 23.07 17.86 25.79
C THR A 264 24.08 16.96 25.07
N ASP A 265 25.24 16.70 25.69
CA ASP A 265 26.32 15.91 25.09
C ASP A 265 26.10 14.38 25.19
N ASP A 266 24.95 13.95 25.72
CA ASP A 266 24.58 12.55 25.96
C ASP A 266 24.31 11.73 24.68
N SER A 267 24.23 10.40 24.85
CA SER A 267 23.80 9.49 23.78
C SER A 267 22.38 9.74 23.30
N THR A 268 21.53 10.29 24.17
CA THR A 268 20.19 10.77 23.88
C THR A 268 20.13 12.27 24.21
N PRO A 269 20.50 13.15 23.25
CA PRO A 269 20.55 14.58 23.49
C PRO A 269 19.17 15.13 23.88
N ALA A 270 19.12 15.96 24.92
CA ALA A 270 17.94 16.76 25.24
C ALA A 270 18.18 18.22 24.83
N LEU A 271 17.16 18.91 24.31
CA LEU A 271 17.25 20.35 24.07
C LEU A 271 17.12 21.12 25.39
N MET A 272 18.00 22.09 25.57
CA MET A 272 18.01 23.05 26.66
C MET A 272 17.84 24.44 26.06
N ASP A 273 16.70 25.06 26.31
CA ASP A 273 16.45 26.48 26.02
C ASP A 273 16.69 27.29 27.30
N PHE A 274 17.52 28.32 27.23
CA PHE A 274 17.90 29.14 28.38
C PHE A 274 17.93 30.62 28.05
N THR A 275 17.48 31.43 29.00
CA THR A 275 17.49 32.89 28.91
C THR A 275 18.86 33.47 29.22
N ALA A 276 19.07 34.74 28.89
CA ALA A 276 20.29 35.44 29.27
C ALA A 276 20.41 35.53 30.80
N VAL A 277 21.61 35.28 31.32
CA VAL A 277 21.90 35.29 32.76
C VAL A 277 23.28 35.87 33.04
N THR A 278 23.42 36.58 34.16
CA THR A 278 24.71 36.93 34.74
C THR A 278 25.05 35.89 35.81
N ARG A 279 26.27 35.37 35.80
CA ARG A 279 26.74 34.37 36.75
C ARG A 279 28.04 34.80 37.40
N GLN A 280 28.05 34.73 38.73
CA GLN A 280 29.16 35.18 39.58
C GLN A 280 30.04 34.01 39.96
N LEU A 281 31.35 34.10 39.70
CA LEU A 281 32.30 33.02 40.01
C LEU A 281 32.67 32.98 41.51
N ASP A 282 32.69 34.12 42.17
CA ASP A 282 33.03 34.24 43.58
C ASP A 282 31.89 33.80 44.51
N VAL A 283 30.66 33.68 44.00
CA VAL A 283 29.49 33.16 44.71
C VAL A 283 29.15 31.73 44.25
N ALA A 284 28.91 30.83 45.21
CA ALA A 284 28.50 29.45 44.96
C ALA A 284 27.11 29.39 44.27
N TYR A 285 26.93 28.43 43.37
CA TYR A 285 25.63 28.21 42.73
C TYR A 285 24.55 27.89 43.78
N GLY A 286 23.33 28.40 43.54
CA GLY A 286 22.20 28.28 44.46
C GLY A 286 22.03 29.46 45.44
N THR A 287 22.98 30.41 45.46
CA THR A 287 22.86 31.67 46.21
C THR A 287 22.87 32.86 45.25
N GLY A 288 21.75 33.60 45.17
CA GLY A 288 21.62 34.76 44.29
C GLY A 288 21.99 34.44 42.83
N ASN A 289 22.87 35.25 42.22
CA ASN A 289 23.40 35.03 40.87
C ASN A 289 24.66 34.13 40.85
N GLY A 290 24.95 33.41 41.94
CA GLY A 290 26.09 32.51 42.01
C GLY A 290 26.11 31.50 40.86
N GLY A 291 27.30 31.33 40.28
CA GLY A 291 27.56 30.46 39.13
C GLY A 291 28.55 29.35 39.41
N ARG A 292 29.27 29.39 40.55
CA ARG A 292 30.36 28.43 40.82
C ARG A 292 29.84 27.10 41.35
N PHE A 293 30.13 26.02 40.63
CA PHE A 293 29.86 24.66 41.08
C PHE A 293 30.94 24.14 42.04
N ASP A 294 32.20 24.53 41.83
CA ASP A 294 33.33 24.06 42.64
C ASP A 294 33.34 24.67 44.05
N SER A 295 34.08 24.04 44.97
CA SER A 295 34.17 24.45 46.37
C SER A 295 34.81 25.82 46.56
N ALA A 296 35.81 26.16 45.73
CA ALA A 296 36.60 27.37 45.86
C ALA A 296 36.88 28.01 44.50
N ILE A 297 37.12 29.32 44.53
CA ILE A 297 37.60 30.07 43.37
C ILE A 297 39.12 29.93 43.24
N ALA A 298 39.61 29.83 42.01
CA ALA A 298 41.04 29.73 41.69
C ALA A 298 41.32 30.28 40.29
N ASP A 299 42.58 30.62 40.03
CA ASP A 299 43.06 30.87 38.68
C ASP A 299 43.10 29.55 37.88
N GLY A 300 42.97 29.64 36.56
CA GLY A 300 42.90 28.51 35.67
C GLY A 300 41.72 28.57 34.71
N THR A 301 41.46 27.45 34.04
CA THR A 301 40.38 27.30 33.08
C THR A 301 39.09 26.97 33.82
N TRP A 302 38.03 27.71 33.50
CA TRP A 302 36.67 27.47 33.94
C TRP A 302 35.81 27.19 32.72
N HIS A 303 35.11 26.07 32.75
CA HIS A 303 34.16 25.64 31.74
C HIS A 303 32.76 26.07 32.15
N ILE A 304 32.03 26.66 31.20
CA ILE A 304 30.67 27.15 31.40
C ILE A 304 29.72 26.08 30.84
N PHE A 305 28.74 25.68 31.64
CA PHE A 305 27.81 24.61 31.31
C PHE A 305 26.36 25.09 31.34
N ALA A 306 25.57 24.57 30.40
CA ALA A 306 24.13 24.43 30.57
C ALA A 306 23.83 23.01 31.07
N CYS A 307 23.00 22.88 32.09
CA CYS A 307 22.63 21.61 32.70
C CYS A 307 21.11 21.51 32.73
N THR A 308 20.54 20.30 32.64
CA THR A 308 19.09 20.09 32.77
C THR A 308 18.72 18.88 33.61
N ASN A 309 17.57 18.97 34.28
CA ASN A 309 16.86 17.87 34.92
C ASN A 309 15.71 17.30 34.05
N GLY A 310 15.56 17.78 32.81
CA GLY A 310 14.48 17.44 31.88
C GLY A 310 13.33 18.45 31.84
N SER A 311 13.28 19.42 32.76
CA SER A 311 12.25 20.47 32.77
C SER A 311 12.85 21.87 32.85
N ASP A 312 13.89 22.05 33.67
CA ASP A 312 14.57 23.30 33.90
C ASP A 312 15.99 23.27 33.32
N VAL A 313 16.54 24.46 33.05
CA VAL A 313 17.93 24.63 32.61
C VAL A 313 18.68 25.53 33.59
N ALA A 314 19.83 25.04 34.07
CA ALA A 314 20.73 25.74 34.96
C ALA A 314 22.02 26.09 34.21
N ILE A 315 22.53 27.31 34.41
CA ILE A 315 23.84 27.74 33.89
C ILE A 315 24.81 27.90 35.05
N GLY A 316 26.00 27.30 34.95
CA GLY A 316 27.06 27.48 35.94
C GLY A 316 28.44 27.08 35.42
N MET A 317 29.43 27.06 36.31
CA MET A 317 30.84 27.01 35.96
C MET A 317 31.61 26.03 36.85
N SER A 318 32.53 25.27 36.24
CA SER A 318 33.46 24.38 36.94
C SER A 318 34.80 24.33 36.22
N GLN A 319 35.90 24.12 36.95
CA GLN A 319 37.21 23.80 36.38
C GLN A 319 37.28 22.35 35.87
N SER A 320 36.31 21.50 36.25
CA SER A 320 36.15 20.14 35.73
C SER A 320 35.37 20.13 34.42
N LEU A 321 35.74 19.25 33.49
CA LEU A 321 34.92 18.94 32.31
C LEU A 321 33.68 18.09 32.64
N ASN A 322 33.66 17.46 33.80
CA ASN A 322 32.48 16.82 34.36
C ASN A 322 32.00 17.64 35.57
N PRO A 323 30.99 18.51 35.42
CA PRO A 323 30.53 19.39 36.48
C PRO A 323 29.71 18.66 37.56
N THR A 324 29.23 17.44 37.28
CA THR A 324 28.29 16.71 38.16
C THR A 324 28.89 16.29 39.50
N SER A 325 30.21 16.20 39.60
CA SER A 325 30.92 15.85 40.84
C SER A 325 31.21 17.04 41.75
N ALA A 326 30.88 18.26 41.32
CA ALA A 326 31.19 19.47 42.08
C ALA A 326 30.17 19.71 43.21
N PRO A 327 30.60 20.22 44.38
CA PRO A 327 29.76 20.27 45.59
C PRO A 327 28.54 21.18 45.48
N ASN A 328 28.61 22.23 44.67
CA ASN A 328 27.49 23.17 44.46
C ASN A 328 26.76 22.90 43.13
N TYR A 329 27.00 21.75 42.49
CA TYR A 329 26.28 21.39 41.28
C TYR A 329 24.78 21.18 41.58
N PRO A 330 23.85 21.62 40.70
CA PRO A 330 22.41 21.57 41.00
C PRO A 330 21.92 20.13 41.18
N ALA A 331 21.25 19.84 42.29
CA ALA A 331 20.74 18.50 42.58
C ALA A 331 19.66 18.09 41.56
N GLY A 332 19.74 16.84 41.07
CA GLY A 332 18.78 16.27 40.12
C GLY A 332 19.05 16.59 38.64
N TYR A 333 20.06 17.39 38.33
CA TYR A 333 20.42 17.74 36.95
C TYR A 333 21.38 16.70 36.37
N THR A 334 20.88 15.77 35.58
CA THR A 334 21.65 14.59 35.14
C THR A 334 22.36 14.78 33.80
N LYS A 335 21.96 15.79 33.01
CA LYS A 335 22.50 16.04 31.68
C LYS A 335 23.09 17.45 31.58
N TYR A 336 24.16 17.60 30.79
CA TYR A 336 24.81 18.90 30.61
C TYR A 336 25.45 19.05 29.22
N ARG A 337 25.81 20.30 28.91
CA ARG A 337 26.49 20.73 27.69
C ARG A 337 27.47 21.85 28.01
N ARG A 338 28.72 21.74 27.52
CA ARG A 338 29.68 22.84 27.64
C ARG A 338 29.39 23.95 26.62
N LEU A 339 29.08 25.16 27.09
CA LEU A 339 28.81 26.33 26.26
C LEU A 339 30.10 27.05 25.81
N GLY A 340 31.18 26.88 26.57
CA GLY A 340 32.48 27.47 26.29
C GLY A 340 33.41 27.40 27.50
N SER A 341 34.58 28.03 27.38
CA SER A 341 35.56 28.13 28.46
C SER A 341 36.05 29.58 28.62
N ARG A 342 36.40 29.95 29.86
CA ARG A 342 37.05 31.21 30.22
C ARG A 342 38.25 30.94 31.12
N VAL A 343 39.23 31.84 31.06
CA VAL A 343 40.48 31.71 31.82
C VAL A 343 40.54 32.82 32.83
N ARG A 344 40.85 32.45 34.07
CA ARG A 344 41.13 33.37 35.17
C ARG A 344 42.62 33.37 35.47
N ILE A 345 43.23 34.54 35.60
CA ILE A 345 44.66 34.68 35.90
C ILE A 345 44.90 35.92 36.75
N SER A 346 45.81 35.81 37.71
CA SER A 346 46.17 36.88 38.64
C SER A 346 44.96 37.48 39.35
N GLY A 347 43.97 36.65 39.72
CA GLY A 347 42.83 37.14 40.48
C GLY A 347 41.65 37.67 39.67
N ALA A 348 41.66 37.62 38.33
CA ALA A 348 40.57 38.18 37.51
C ALA A 348 40.32 37.40 36.21
N TRP A 349 39.11 37.52 35.66
CA TRP A 349 38.80 36.98 34.34
C TRP A 349 39.63 37.66 33.25
N ARG A 350 40.09 36.87 32.28
CA ARG A 350 40.62 37.43 31.03
C ARG A 350 39.51 38.07 30.22
N ARG A 351 39.82 39.24 29.65
CA ARG A 351 38.91 40.02 28.81
C ARG A 351 38.91 39.45 27.40
N VAL A 352 37.75 38.98 26.95
CA VAL A 352 37.60 38.26 25.69
C VAL A 352 36.39 38.80 24.92
N VAL A 353 36.58 39.04 23.63
CA VAL A 353 35.48 39.26 22.68
C VAL A 353 35.19 37.92 22.01
N GLN A 354 34.01 37.35 22.29
CA GLN A 354 33.54 36.12 21.67
C GLN A 354 32.60 36.41 20.49
N ARG A 355 32.76 35.65 19.41
CA ARG A 355 31.80 35.54 18.29
C ARG A 355 31.77 34.08 17.84
N GLY A 356 30.69 33.36 18.16
CA GLY A 356 30.62 31.92 17.93
C GLY A 356 31.79 31.17 18.58
N ALA A 357 32.56 30.40 17.79
CA ALA A 357 33.72 29.64 18.22
C ALA A 357 35.00 30.48 18.42
N ARG A 358 35.01 31.76 18.01
CA ARG A 358 36.18 32.63 18.07
C ARG A 358 36.23 33.40 19.38
N HIS A 359 37.36 33.33 20.07
CA HIS A 359 37.63 34.02 21.32
C HIS A 359 38.88 34.90 21.14
N MET A 360 38.68 36.21 20.96
CA MET A 360 39.79 37.16 20.82
C MET A 360 40.08 37.80 22.17
N LEU A 361 41.34 37.72 22.61
CA LEU A 361 41.79 38.46 23.78
C LEU A 361 41.72 39.96 23.46
N LEU A 362 41.19 40.75 24.40
CA LEU A 362 41.20 42.20 24.26
C LEU A 362 42.62 42.75 24.37
N ASP A 363 43.41 42.17 25.27
CA ASP A 363 44.82 42.48 25.47
C ASP A 363 45.65 41.26 25.03
N PRO A 364 46.37 41.30 23.90
CA PRO A 364 47.26 40.20 23.49
C PRO A 364 48.25 39.86 24.60
N LEU A 365 48.56 38.57 24.77
CA LEU A 365 49.36 38.07 25.89
C LEU A 365 50.73 37.54 25.43
N PRO A 366 51.82 38.27 25.72
CA PRO A 366 53.17 37.75 25.56
C PRO A 366 53.39 36.52 26.46
N GLN A 367 53.88 35.43 25.89
CA GLN A 367 53.85 34.12 26.55
C GLN A 367 55.01 33.86 27.52
N ASN A 368 56.00 34.76 27.57
CA ASN A 368 57.19 34.61 28.41
C ASN A 368 57.71 35.96 28.92
N GLY A 369 56.95 36.71 29.72
CA GLY A 369 57.43 37.94 30.38
C GLY A 369 58.09 39.01 29.49
N GLY A 370 57.93 38.92 28.16
CA GLY A 370 58.67 39.72 27.15
C GLY A 370 60.05 39.19 26.73
N SER A 371 60.53 38.09 27.30
CA SER A 371 61.82 37.46 27.01
C SER A 371 61.76 36.44 25.87
N ALA A 372 62.86 36.34 25.13
CA ALA A 372 63.05 35.32 24.11
C ALA A 372 62.98 33.90 24.66
N ILE A 373 62.33 33.00 23.92
CA ILE A 373 62.34 31.55 24.15
C ILE A 373 63.52 30.98 23.35
N GLY A 374 64.47 30.35 24.04
CA GLY A 374 65.59 29.68 23.40
C GLY A 374 65.11 28.49 22.57
N THR A 375 65.52 28.43 21.31
CA THR A 375 65.16 27.36 20.38
C THR A 375 66.41 26.73 19.79
N THR A 376 66.37 25.42 19.55
CA THR A 376 67.47 24.64 18.96
C THR A 376 66.93 23.76 17.83
N THR A 377 67.80 22.94 17.24
CA THR A 377 67.43 21.98 16.19
C THR A 377 66.61 20.79 16.70
N SER A 378 66.48 20.64 18.03
CA SER A 378 65.62 19.63 18.65
C SER A 378 64.24 20.19 18.94
N ALA A 379 63.21 19.35 18.80
CA ALA A 379 61.85 19.73 19.13
C ALA A 379 61.67 19.86 20.65
N ALA A 380 60.96 20.89 21.08
CA ALA A 380 60.58 21.11 22.48
C ALA A 380 59.12 21.56 22.58
N LEU A 381 58.49 21.29 23.72
CA LEU A 381 57.13 21.71 24.02
C LEU A 381 57.14 23.03 24.79
N PHE A 382 56.20 23.91 24.44
CA PHE A 382 56.01 25.19 25.08
C PHE A 382 54.56 25.32 25.56
N ALA A 383 54.38 25.50 26.86
CA ALA A 383 53.07 25.70 27.47
C ALA A 383 52.63 27.15 27.31
N LEU A 384 51.47 27.36 26.70
CA LEU A 384 50.88 28.67 26.54
C LEU A 384 50.02 29.01 27.77
N SER A 385 50.19 30.22 28.29
CA SER A 385 49.38 30.80 29.35
C SER A 385 48.23 31.65 28.79
N GLY A 386 47.19 31.84 29.60
CA GLY A 386 46.04 32.70 29.27
C GLY A 386 45.11 32.13 28.19
N ILE A 387 45.22 30.85 27.89
CA ILE A 387 44.31 30.08 27.01
C ILE A 387 43.69 28.92 27.79
N PRO A 388 42.56 28.35 27.33
CA PRO A 388 41.98 27.18 27.96
C PRO A 388 42.91 25.97 27.96
N THR A 389 42.90 25.25 29.08
CA THR A 389 43.54 23.95 29.32
C THR A 389 42.48 22.92 29.71
N GLY A 390 42.81 21.63 29.71
CA GLY A 390 41.86 20.52 29.83
C GLY A 390 41.15 20.18 28.51
N ILE A 391 41.19 21.07 27.53
CA ILE A 391 40.63 20.91 26.18
C ILE A 391 41.69 21.28 25.13
N GLU A 392 41.51 20.77 23.91
CA GLU A 392 42.28 21.22 22.75
C GLU A 392 41.63 22.47 22.16
N VAL A 393 42.43 23.47 21.81
CA VAL A 393 41.97 24.69 21.15
C VAL A 393 42.93 25.08 20.02
N ASP A 394 42.42 25.72 18.98
CA ASP A 394 43.29 26.33 17.97
C ASP A 394 43.68 27.73 18.44
N VAL A 395 44.91 27.89 18.89
CA VAL A 395 45.40 29.18 19.37
C VAL A 395 45.87 30.01 18.20
N LEU A 396 45.48 31.28 18.18
CA LEU A 396 45.97 32.31 17.28
C LEU A 396 47.02 33.15 18.00
N PHE A 397 48.23 33.16 17.48
CA PHE A 397 49.31 33.97 18.02
C PHE A 397 50.16 34.57 16.91
N GLU A 398 50.86 35.64 17.23
CA GLU A 398 51.96 36.16 16.44
C GLU A 398 53.26 35.60 17.00
N ALA A 399 54.13 35.15 16.11
CA ALA A 399 55.45 34.67 16.48
C ALA A 399 56.52 35.34 15.63
N SER A 400 57.65 35.66 16.25
CA SER A 400 58.86 36.09 15.54
C SER A 400 60.07 35.28 15.96
N TYR A 401 60.95 35.01 15.00
CA TYR A 401 62.17 34.25 15.20
C TYR A 401 63.39 35.06 14.77
N THR A 402 64.45 34.96 15.56
CA THR A 402 65.76 35.55 15.24
C THR A 402 66.88 34.55 15.49
N SER A 403 67.90 34.56 14.62
CA SER A 403 69.08 33.71 14.70
C SER A 403 70.30 34.43 14.16
N THR A 404 71.48 34.02 14.59
CA THR A 404 72.75 34.43 13.98
C THR A 404 72.97 33.75 12.62
N ALA A 405 72.19 32.72 12.26
CA ALA A 405 72.21 32.07 10.96
C ALA A 405 71.26 32.74 9.96
N VAL A 406 71.79 33.11 8.78
CA VAL A 406 71.07 33.89 7.73
C VAL A 406 70.15 33.08 6.81
N SER A 407 69.92 31.80 7.14
CA SER A 407 69.15 30.88 6.31
C SER A 407 68.33 29.89 7.13
N ALA A 408 68.05 30.18 8.40
CA ALA A 408 67.29 29.30 9.29
C ALA A 408 65.95 29.95 9.68
N GLY A 409 64.86 29.20 9.57
CA GLY A 409 63.53 29.55 10.11
C GLY A 409 63.14 28.70 11.33
N ALA A 410 61.96 28.97 11.88
CA ALA A 410 61.37 28.21 12.97
C ALA A 410 60.09 27.49 12.56
N LEU A 411 59.95 26.24 12.98
CA LEU A 411 58.74 25.44 12.85
C LEU A 411 57.98 25.46 14.18
N LEU A 412 56.75 25.93 14.10
CA LEU A 412 55.74 25.83 15.16
C LEU A 412 54.68 24.84 14.68
N SER A 413 54.38 23.84 15.50
CA SER A 413 53.44 22.78 15.15
C SER A 413 52.65 22.29 16.36
N SER A 414 51.55 21.57 16.09
CA SER A 414 50.79 20.92 17.15
C SER A 414 51.58 19.71 17.68
N PRO A 415 51.61 19.47 19.00
CA PRO A 415 52.18 18.23 19.54
C PRO A 415 51.37 16.98 19.16
N LEU A 416 50.14 17.14 18.66
CA LEU A 416 49.24 16.05 18.27
C LEU A 416 49.60 15.41 16.92
N VAL A 417 50.41 16.09 16.11
CA VAL A 417 50.91 15.56 14.84
C VAL A 417 52.37 15.14 14.98
N ASN A 418 52.82 14.26 14.08
CA ASN A 418 54.21 13.83 14.04
C ASN A 418 55.17 15.01 13.92
N ASP A 419 56.28 14.91 14.63
CA ASP A 419 57.36 15.88 14.55
C ASP A 419 58.04 15.85 13.17
N SER A 420 58.30 17.02 12.60
CA SER A 420 59.00 17.17 11.32
C SER A 420 60.26 18.00 11.49
N VAL A 421 61.30 17.63 10.77
CA VAL A 421 62.57 18.38 10.75
C VAL A 421 62.46 19.44 9.65
N PRO A 422 62.83 20.72 9.92
CA PRO A 422 62.95 21.74 8.87
C PRO A 422 63.82 21.26 7.71
N GLY A 423 63.28 21.31 6.48
CA GLY A 423 63.94 20.79 5.28
C GLY A 423 64.97 21.74 4.66
N ILE A 424 65.65 21.27 3.60
CA ILE A 424 66.64 22.05 2.83
C ILE A 424 65.99 23.35 2.32
N GLY A 425 66.67 24.48 2.52
CA GLY A 425 66.16 25.80 2.11
C GLY A 425 64.98 26.32 2.96
N ASN A 426 64.76 25.77 4.16
CA ASN A 426 63.62 26.06 5.04
C ASN A 426 62.27 25.53 4.55
N ALA A 427 62.27 24.44 3.78
CA ALA A 427 61.03 23.76 3.42
C ALA A 427 60.31 23.26 4.69
N GLY A 428 59.04 23.67 4.88
CA GLY A 428 58.21 23.23 6.00
C GLY A 428 58.35 24.02 7.31
N VAL A 429 59.00 25.20 7.32
CA VAL A 429 58.99 26.10 8.49
C VAL A 429 57.72 26.96 8.53
N THR A 430 57.28 27.33 9.73
CA THR A 430 56.08 28.16 9.93
C THR A 430 56.41 29.65 10.06
N ILE A 431 57.63 29.96 10.50
CA ILE A 431 58.19 31.30 10.62
C ILE A 431 59.43 31.36 9.71
N GLY A 432 59.44 32.33 8.79
CA GLY A 432 60.45 32.47 7.74
C GLY A 432 61.88 32.63 8.25
N HIS A 433 62.84 32.54 7.33
CA HIS A 433 64.25 32.78 7.63
C HIS A 433 64.61 34.26 7.52
N VAL A 434 65.67 34.65 8.20
CA VAL A 434 66.19 36.02 8.19
C VAL A 434 67.37 36.12 7.23
N GLN A 435 67.34 36.99 6.22
CA GLN A 435 68.45 37.11 5.23
C GLN A 435 69.70 37.80 5.81
N VAL A 436 69.59 38.39 6.99
CA VAL A 436 70.67 39.08 7.72
C VAL A 436 70.67 38.59 9.17
N ALA A 437 71.86 38.38 9.73
CA ALA A 437 72.01 37.86 11.09
C ALA A 437 71.31 38.79 12.10
N SER A 438 70.59 38.17 13.04
CA SER A 438 69.87 38.86 14.11
C SER A 438 68.72 39.78 13.66
N GLN A 439 68.18 39.62 12.44
CA GLN A 439 66.89 40.22 12.05
C GLN A 439 65.69 39.39 12.56
N TYR A 440 64.46 39.88 12.32
CA TYR A 440 63.22 39.22 12.71
C TYR A 440 62.45 38.77 11.46
N ALA A 441 62.00 37.52 11.47
CA ALA A 441 60.90 37.07 10.62
C ALA A 441 59.67 36.91 11.49
N ALA A 442 58.56 37.57 11.12
CA ALA A 442 57.31 37.55 11.89
C ALA A 442 56.17 36.95 11.06
N GLY A 443 55.25 36.26 11.73
CA GLY A 443 54.06 35.70 11.12
C GLY A 443 52.96 35.45 12.15
N SER A 444 51.71 35.61 11.71
CA SER A 444 50.54 35.15 12.46
C SER A 444 50.27 33.70 12.12
N VAL A 445 50.11 32.86 13.14
CA VAL A 445 49.93 31.43 12.98
C VAL A 445 48.78 30.96 13.86
N ARG A 446 48.04 29.97 13.35
CA ARG A 446 47.03 29.24 14.11
C ARG A 446 47.47 27.79 14.29
N ILE A 447 47.54 27.33 15.54
CA ILE A 447 48.00 25.97 15.87
C ILE A 447 47.14 25.35 16.97
N ARG A 448 46.76 24.09 16.78
CA ARG A 448 46.06 23.29 17.78
C ARG A 448 46.99 22.91 18.95
N THR A 449 46.57 23.17 20.18
CA THR A 449 47.27 22.72 21.39
C THR A 449 46.90 21.28 21.74
N ASN A 450 47.74 20.61 22.54
CA ASN A 450 47.24 19.49 23.34
C ASN A 450 46.37 19.99 24.51
N THR A 451 45.79 19.07 25.28
CA THR A 451 44.95 19.39 26.45
C THR A 451 45.71 20.09 27.59
N SER A 452 47.04 20.06 27.60
CA SER A 452 47.87 20.84 28.54
C SER A 452 48.13 22.28 28.07
N GLY A 453 47.53 22.72 26.96
CA GLY A 453 47.76 24.06 26.40
C GLY A 453 49.13 24.23 25.76
N GLN A 454 49.76 23.15 25.30
CA GLN A 454 51.12 23.19 24.75
C GLN A 454 51.14 23.16 23.22
N ILE A 455 52.12 23.85 22.64
CA ILE A 455 52.54 23.75 21.24
C ILE A 455 53.97 23.20 21.16
N ARG A 456 54.40 22.74 19.97
CA ARG A 456 55.77 22.31 19.70
C ARG A 456 56.53 23.38 18.93
N HIS A 457 57.77 23.63 19.31
CA HIS A 457 58.71 24.48 18.57
C HIS A 457 60.01 23.75 18.25
N ARG A 458 60.56 24.01 17.05
CA ARG A 458 61.88 23.57 16.58
C ARG A 458 62.42 24.63 15.62
N ALA A 459 63.73 24.81 15.52
CA ALA A 459 64.33 25.71 14.55
C ALA A 459 65.36 25.00 13.65
N GLY A 460 65.65 25.59 12.49
CA GLY A 460 66.74 25.12 11.61
C GLY A 460 68.14 25.41 12.18
N ALA A 461 68.25 26.35 13.13
CA ALA A 461 69.47 26.69 13.87
C ALA A 461 69.12 27.22 15.26
N ALA A 462 70.11 27.35 16.14
CA ALA A 462 69.88 27.97 17.45
C ALA A 462 69.43 29.43 17.29
N GLY A 463 68.46 29.86 18.11
CA GLY A 463 67.91 31.21 18.03
C GLY A 463 66.86 31.51 19.10
N ASN A 464 66.22 32.65 18.98
CA ASN A 464 65.27 33.20 19.93
C ASN A 464 63.89 33.33 19.28
N LEU A 465 62.86 32.81 19.96
CA LEU A 465 61.47 32.88 19.53
C LEU A 465 60.68 33.78 20.48
N TYR A 466 59.87 34.68 19.93
CA TYR A 466 58.95 35.54 20.67
C TYR A 466 57.52 35.20 20.25
N ILE A 467 56.60 35.04 21.22
CA ILE A 467 55.20 34.67 20.96
C ILE A 467 54.27 35.60 21.74
N ALA A 468 53.27 36.15 21.05
CA ALA A 468 52.15 36.86 21.65
C ALA A 468 50.82 36.22 21.22
N VAL A 469 50.04 35.73 22.18
CA VAL A 469 48.73 35.12 21.92
C VAL A 469 47.67 36.19 21.75
N HIS A 470 46.90 36.10 20.67
CA HIS A 470 45.80 37.02 20.36
C HIS A 470 44.42 36.42 20.67
N GLY A 471 44.31 35.09 20.73
CA GLY A 471 43.04 34.44 20.98
C GLY A 471 43.09 32.94 20.71
N TRP A 472 41.93 32.31 20.78
CA TRP A 472 41.77 30.90 20.45
C TRP A 472 40.42 30.65 19.76
N PHE A 473 40.32 29.48 19.14
CA PHE A 473 39.09 28.95 18.58
C PHE A 473 38.75 27.67 19.34
N ASP A 474 37.51 27.61 19.79
CA ASP A 474 36.93 26.48 20.52
C ASP A 474 35.66 26.07 19.78
N ASP A 475 35.74 24.97 19.04
CA ASP A 475 34.60 24.38 18.33
C ASP A 475 33.53 23.85 19.29
N ARG A 476 33.87 23.74 20.58
CA ARG A 476 33.01 23.25 21.66
C ARG A 476 32.48 21.83 21.38
N GLY A 477 33.15 21.04 20.55
CA GLY A 477 32.69 19.73 20.11
C GLY A 477 31.75 19.74 18.90
N ALA A 478 31.60 20.87 18.20
CA ALA A 478 30.89 20.94 16.93
C ALA A 478 31.71 20.36 15.75
N ASP A 479 33.04 20.50 15.80
CA ASP A 479 33.97 20.09 14.73
C ASP A 479 34.73 18.79 15.05
N VAL A 480 34.14 17.87 15.84
CA VAL A 480 34.75 16.54 16.03
C VAL A 480 34.92 15.88 14.66
N PHE A 481 36.17 15.83 14.20
CA PHE A 481 36.63 15.13 13.02
C PHE A 481 36.03 13.72 13.00
N LYS A 482 35.20 13.41 11.99
CA LYS A 482 34.70 12.05 11.69
C LYS A 482 35.81 11.20 11.06
N GLY A 483 36.96 11.10 11.72
CA GLY A 483 38.16 10.45 11.23
C GLY A 483 38.97 9.85 12.37
N GLY A 484 38.46 8.78 12.96
CA GLY A 484 39.13 8.04 14.02
C GLY A 484 38.14 7.06 14.65
N GLY A 485 38.39 5.76 14.49
CA GLY A 485 37.48 4.72 14.95
C GLY A 485 37.22 4.85 16.46
N SER A 486 35.98 5.17 16.83
CA SER A 486 35.49 4.90 18.17
C SER A 486 34.60 3.67 18.09
N GLY A 487 35.16 2.52 18.47
CA GLY A 487 34.39 1.38 18.92
C GLY A 487 33.57 1.81 20.13
N GLY A 488 32.34 2.26 19.87
CA GLY A 488 31.34 2.53 20.87
C GLY A 488 30.15 1.63 20.57
N SER A 489 30.04 0.54 21.32
CA SER A 489 28.87 -0.34 21.32
C SER A 489 27.65 0.49 21.72
N LEU A 490 26.85 0.90 20.73
CA LEU A 490 25.48 1.38 20.95
C LEU A 490 24.58 0.16 21.04
N THR A 491 24.40 -0.32 22.27
CA THR A 491 23.36 -1.29 22.64
C THR A 491 22.14 -0.53 23.14
N ALA A 492 21.31 -0.11 22.18
CA ALA A 492 19.85 0.01 22.23
C ALA A 492 19.40 0.14 20.75
N GLY A 493 18.47 -0.71 20.28
CA GLY A 493 18.17 -0.94 18.85
C GLY A 493 17.79 0.33 18.05
N GLY A 494 17.86 0.35 16.71
CA GLY A 494 17.84 -0.81 15.82
C GLY A 494 18.07 -0.49 14.33
N GLU A 495 18.79 0.59 13.99
CA GLU A 495 19.10 0.93 12.58
C GLU A 495 20.61 1.11 12.34
N VAL A 496 21.16 0.38 11.37
CA VAL A 496 22.52 0.44 10.85
C VAL A 496 22.45 1.18 9.52
N ARG A 497 23.33 2.17 9.29
CA ARG A 497 23.38 2.92 8.02
C ARG A 497 24.64 2.61 7.25
N SER A 498 24.52 2.30 5.97
CA SER A 498 25.68 1.98 5.11
C SER A 498 26.73 3.09 5.06
N SER A 499 26.35 4.37 5.18
CA SER A 499 27.28 5.52 5.23
C SER A 499 28.21 5.52 6.44
N SER A 500 27.90 4.74 7.48
CA SER A 500 28.69 4.63 8.70
C SER A 500 29.79 3.56 8.61
N TYR A 501 29.90 2.86 7.48
CA TYR A 501 30.82 1.75 7.28
C TYR A 501 31.67 1.96 6.02
N ASN A 502 32.91 1.47 6.05
CA ASN A 502 33.83 1.58 4.92
C ASN A 502 33.40 0.73 3.73
N THR A 503 32.71 -0.39 4.00
CA THR A 503 32.20 -1.29 2.97
C THR A 503 30.75 -1.66 3.25
N LEU A 504 30.02 -2.01 2.18
CA LEU A 504 28.65 -2.50 2.32
C LEU A 504 28.60 -3.85 3.05
N GLN A 505 29.64 -4.69 2.92
CA GLN A 505 29.75 -5.94 3.67
C GLN A 505 29.83 -5.69 5.18
N ASP A 506 30.62 -4.71 5.61
CA ASP A 506 30.75 -4.38 7.04
C ASP A 506 29.41 -3.89 7.61
N ALA A 507 28.66 -3.10 6.82
CA ALA A 507 27.32 -2.66 7.20
C ALA A 507 26.33 -3.82 7.34
N ILE A 508 26.35 -4.78 6.40
CA ILE A 508 25.51 -5.99 6.45
C ILE A 508 25.85 -6.82 7.69
N THR A 509 27.13 -7.08 7.93
CA THR A 509 27.59 -7.85 9.10
C THR A 509 27.17 -7.18 10.41
N ALA A 510 27.29 -5.86 10.50
CA ALA A 510 26.92 -5.11 11.71
C ALA A 510 25.40 -5.01 11.94
N ALA A 511 24.60 -5.26 10.90
CA ALA A 511 23.14 -5.22 10.93
C ALA A 511 22.48 -6.56 11.29
N ALA A 512 23.25 -7.58 11.70
CA ALA A 512 22.68 -8.80 12.25
C ALA A 512 21.76 -8.49 13.45
N GLY A 513 20.49 -8.91 13.37
CA GLY A 513 19.49 -8.60 14.39
C GLY A 513 18.92 -7.17 14.33
N LYS A 514 19.16 -6.41 13.25
CA LYS A 514 18.84 -4.98 13.13
C LYS A 514 18.34 -4.64 11.73
N LYS A 515 17.81 -3.42 11.57
CA LYS A 515 17.53 -2.84 10.26
C LYS A 515 18.81 -2.26 9.65
N LEU A 516 19.07 -2.49 8.38
CA LEU A 516 20.09 -1.83 7.56
C LEU A 516 19.40 -0.83 6.61
N VAL A 517 19.87 0.41 6.59
CA VAL A 517 19.54 1.40 5.55
C VAL A 517 20.74 1.56 4.63
N ILE A 518 20.58 1.14 3.38
CA ILE A 518 21.54 1.39 2.31
C ILE A 518 21.23 2.76 1.70
N GLU A 519 22.21 3.66 1.72
CA GLU A 519 22.05 5.02 1.22
C GLU A 519 22.06 5.04 -0.32
N ALA A 520 21.34 5.97 -0.95
CA ALA A 520 21.35 6.08 -2.40
C ALA A 520 22.77 6.21 -2.96
N GLY A 521 23.06 5.51 -4.04
CA GLY A 521 24.39 5.52 -4.64
C GLY A 521 24.73 4.28 -5.45
N SER A 522 25.98 4.25 -5.93
CA SER A 522 26.56 3.11 -6.64
C SER A 522 27.63 2.45 -5.78
N TYR A 523 27.50 1.14 -5.60
CA TYR A 523 28.40 0.30 -4.83
C TYR A 523 29.00 -0.77 -5.75
N THR A 524 30.24 -1.16 -5.46
CA THR A 524 30.90 -2.28 -6.12
C THR A 524 31.21 -3.36 -5.09
N THR A 525 31.04 -4.62 -5.46
CA THR A 525 31.33 -5.76 -4.57
C THR A 525 31.98 -6.90 -5.34
N THR A 526 32.72 -7.75 -4.63
CA THR A 526 33.15 -9.06 -5.12
C THR A 526 32.18 -10.18 -4.76
N GLY A 527 31.13 -9.86 -4.00
CA GLY A 527 30.10 -10.74 -3.47
C GLY A 527 29.79 -10.35 -2.02
N LEU A 528 28.51 -10.27 -1.65
CA LEU A 528 28.05 -9.94 -0.30
C LEU A 528 27.49 -11.18 0.38
N SER A 529 27.86 -11.40 1.63
CA SER A 529 27.27 -12.43 2.49
C SER A 529 26.25 -11.80 3.42
N GLY A 530 25.02 -12.30 3.38
CA GLY A 530 23.92 -11.93 4.25
C GLY A 530 24.09 -12.41 5.68
N VAL A 531 23.18 -11.95 6.54
CA VAL A 531 23.06 -12.38 7.94
C VAL A 531 21.58 -12.61 8.29
N SER A 532 21.30 -13.44 9.28
CA SER A 532 19.93 -13.67 9.77
C SER A 532 19.40 -12.48 10.58
N ASN A 533 18.08 -12.40 10.75
CA ASN A 533 17.40 -11.38 11.55
C ASN A 533 17.69 -9.94 11.09
N ILE A 534 17.81 -9.73 9.77
CA ILE A 534 18.12 -8.42 9.17
C ILE A 534 16.93 -7.88 8.37
N GLU A 535 16.65 -6.58 8.50
CA GLU A 535 15.75 -5.86 7.59
C GLU A 535 16.56 -4.87 6.75
N ILE A 536 16.74 -5.14 5.46
CA ILE A 536 17.45 -4.25 4.54
C ILE A 536 16.45 -3.31 3.87
N THR A 537 16.71 -2.02 3.93
CA THR A 537 15.92 -0.97 3.25
C THR A 537 16.85 -0.03 2.48
N THR A 538 16.34 0.64 1.44
CA THR A 538 17.11 1.63 0.68
C THR A 538 16.59 3.05 0.92
N ASN A 539 17.47 4.01 1.18
CA ASN A 539 17.14 5.44 1.22
C ASN A 539 17.34 6.08 -0.16
N GLY A 540 16.41 5.78 -1.08
CA GLY A 540 16.50 6.14 -2.50
C GLY A 540 17.11 5.02 -3.38
N PRO A 541 17.32 5.26 -4.69
CA PRO A 541 17.82 4.24 -5.61
C PRO A 541 19.26 3.82 -5.30
N VAL A 542 19.48 2.50 -5.18
CA VAL A 542 20.79 1.90 -4.92
C VAL A 542 21.17 1.01 -6.09
N THR A 543 22.40 1.14 -6.60
CA THR A 543 22.98 0.21 -7.58
C THR A 543 24.17 -0.53 -6.98
N ILE A 544 24.17 -1.86 -7.00
CA ILE A 544 25.30 -2.70 -6.58
C ILE A 544 25.79 -3.47 -7.80
N SER A 545 27.05 -3.31 -8.15
CA SER A 545 27.67 -3.97 -9.31
C SER A 545 28.74 -4.98 -8.89
N SER A 546 28.81 -6.11 -9.59
CA SER A 546 29.88 -7.11 -9.42
C SER A 546 30.34 -7.62 -10.78
N THR A 547 31.65 -7.79 -10.93
CA THR A 547 32.27 -8.41 -12.10
C THR A 547 32.76 -9.84 -11.83
N THR A 548 32.65 -10.32 -10.59
CA THR A 548 33.07 -11.68 -10.20
C THR A 548 31.99 -12.70 -10.57
N THR A 549 32.30 -13.99 -10.46
CA THR A 549 31.31 -15.07 -10.63
C THR A 549 30.55 -15.40 -9.35
N ALA A 550 30.94 -14.82 -8.20
CA ALA A 550 30.25 -15.03 -6.93
C ALA A 550 28.87 -14.35 -6.92
N PRO A 551 27.90 -14.85 -6.15
CA PRO A 551 26.62 -14.18 -5.97
C PRO A 551 26.79 -12.72 -5.53
N ILE A 552 25.98 -11.80 -6.06
CA ILE A 552 26.04 -10.39 -5.65
C ILE A 552 25.59 -10.27 -4.19
N LEU A 553 24.50 -10.93 -3.83
CA LEU A 553 24.04 -11.13 -2.46
C LEU A 553 23.75 -12.61 -2.22
N ASP A 554 24.48 -13.20 -1.28
CA ASP A 554 24.32 -14.59 -0.85
C ASP A 554 23.66 -14.64 0.53
N MET A 555 22.41 -15.08 0.59
CA MET A 555 21.63 -15.27 1.82
C MET A 555 21.64 -16.73 2.30
N THR A 556 22.57 -17.56 1.81
CA THR A 556 22.67 -18.98 2.19
C THR A 556 22.60 -19.16 3.73
N ASN A 557 21.70 -20.04 4.18
CA ASN A 557 21.40 -20.36 5.58
C ASN A 557 20.88 -19.18 6.43
N CYS A 558 20.49 -18.06 5.82
CA CYS A 558 19.91 -16.93 6.54
C CYS A 558 18.43 -17.17 6.83
N VAL A 559 18.00 -16.81 8.05
CA VAL A 559 16.62 -16.93 8.50
C VAL A 559 16.07 -15.59 8.99
N ASN A 560 14.77 -15.39 8.86
CA ASN A 560 14.07 -14.19 9.32
C ASN A 560 14.71 -12.90 8.78
N TRP A 561 14.64 -12.68 7.47
CA TRP A 561 15.26 -11.50 6.85
C TRP A 561 14.36 -10.85 5.80
N SER A 562 14.61 -9.57 5.51
CA SER A 562 13.87 -8.89 4.45
C SER A 562 14.71 -7.88 3.68
N ILE A 563 14.29 -7.61 2.43
CA ILE A 563 14.82 -6.54 1.58
C ILE A 563 13.65 -5.71 1.08
N ARG A 564 13.73 -4.38 1.24
CA ARG A 564 12.74 -3.43 0.75
C ARG A 564 13.35 -2.23 0.03
N GLY A 565 12.57 -1.64 -0.87
CA GLY A 565 12.92 -0.39 -1.56
C GLY A 565 13.36 -0.58 -3.01
N HIS A 566 14.26 0.29 -3.51
CA HIS A 566 14.70 0.30 -4.90
C HIS A 566 16.18 -0.09 -5.00
N LEU A 567 16.40 -1.37 -5.29
CA LEU A 567 17.73 -1.97 -5.36
C LEU A 567 17.99 -2.53 -6.75
N ARG A 568 19.07 -2.10 -7.39
CA ARG A 568 19.51 -2.58 -8.69
C ARG A 568 20.83 -3.35 -8.56
N LEU A 569 20.80 -4.64 -8.86
CA LEU A 569 21.97 -5.52 -8.89
C LEU A 569 22.41 -5.74 -10.34
N VAL A 570 23.64 -5.35 -10.64
CA VAL A 570 24.24 -5.47 -11.98
C VAL A 570 25.37 -6.49 -11.95
N GLY A 571 25.24 -7.55 -12.74
CA GLY A 571 26.20 -8.66 -12.75
C GLY A 571 27.23 -8.59 -13.87
N ASN A 572 27.91 -9.72 -14.03
CA ASN A 572 29.00 -9.94 -14.97
C ASN A 572 28.57 -10.52 -16.33
N GLY A 573 27.27 -10.58 -16.60
CA GLY A 573 26.70 -11.07 -17.84
C GLY A 573 26.81 -10.05 -18.96
N THR A 574 26.79 -10.55 -20.20
CA THR A 574 26.59 -9.71 -21.39
C THR A 574 25.10 -9.55 -21.68
N PRO A 575 24.70 -8.46 -22.34
CA PRO A 575 23.34 -8.27 -22.82
C PRO A 575 22.83 -9.49 -23.60
N TYR A 576 21.55 -9.80 -23.43
CA TYR A 576 20.92 -10.92 -24.11
C TYR A 576 20.91 -10.73 -25.62
N THR A 577 21.31 -11.77 -26.36
CA THR A 577 21.38 -11.79 -27.82
C THR A 577 20.64 -12.98 -28.45
N GLY A 578 20.02 -13.84 -27.63
CA GLY A 578 19.39 -15.08 -28.06
C GLY A 578 19.65 -16.23 -27.08
N TYR A 579 18.93 -17.34 -27.27
CA TYR A 579 19.07 -18.55 -26.45
C TYR A 579 20.49 -19.15 -26.55
N ARG A 580 21.13 -19.40 -25.41
CA ARG A 580 22.52 -19.90 -25.33
C ARG A 580 22.66 -21.43 -25.38
N GLY A 581 21.55 -22.18 -25.46
CA GLY A 581 21.60 -23.63 -25.78
C GLY A 581 21.88 -24.59 -24.61
N SER A 582 21.88 -24.11 -23.37
CA SER A 582 22.06 -24.95 -22.16
C SER A 582 20.93 -24.71 -21.16
N TYR A 583 20.74 -25.62 -20.20
CA TYR A 583 19.91 -25.44 -18.98
C TYR A 583 20.75 -25.38 -17.69
N PHE A 584 22.06 -25.61 -17.81
CA PHE A 584 22.97 -25.64 -16.68
C PHE A 584 23.36 -24.22 -16.26
N ASP A 585 23.04 -23.83 -15.03
CA ASP A 585 23.38 -22.52 -14.47
C ASP A 585 24.71 -22.54 -13.71
N GLY A 586 25.81 -22.48 -14.46
CA GLY A 586 27.15 -22.23 -13.91
C GLY A 586 27.48 -20.75 -13.69
N GLY A 587 26.53 -19.83 -13.89
CA GLY A 587 26.77 -18.39 -13.90
C GLY A 587 26.66 -17.73 -12.51
N GLN A 588 26.98 -16.44 -12.46
CA GLN A 588 26.77 -15.60 -11.28
C GLN A 588 25.30 -15.59 -10.86
N LYS A 589 25.02 -15.45 -9.56
CA LYS A 589 23.68 -15.22 -9.04
C LYS A 589 23.50 -13.75 -8.62
N GLY A 590 22.33 -13.17 -8.87
CA GLY A 590 22.04 -11.83 -8.34
C GLY A 590 21.80 -11.91 -6.84
N ILE A 591 20.67 -12.52 -6.47
CA ILE A 591 20.34 -12.91 -5.10
C ILE A 591 20.31 -14.43 -5.05
N LYS A 592 21.11 -15.02 -4.16
CA LYS A 592 21.14 -16.47 -3.91
C LYS A 592 20.48 -16.76 -2.56
N LEU A 593 19.46 -17.62 -2.60
CA LEU A 593 18.72 -18.12 -1.44
C LEU A 593 18.94 -19.63 -1.37
N SER A 594 19.68 -20.09 -0.37
CA SER A 594 19.94 -21.52 -0.19
C SER A 594 19.70 -21.90 1.27
N ASN A 595 18.74 -22.80 1.53
CA ASN A 595 18.31 -23.17 2.89
C ASN A 595 17.89 -21.97 3.77
N CYS A 596 17.15 -21.01 3.21
CA CYS A 596 16.60 -19.87 3.91
C CYS A 596 15.18 -20.16 4.43
N ASP A 597 14.82 -19.58 5.57
CA ASP A 597 13.49 -19.70 6.18
C ASP A 597 12.97 -18.31 6.57
N ARG A 598 11.67 -18.06 6.37
CA ARG A 598 10.98 -16.79 6.70
C ARG A 598 11.69 -15.58 6.10
N TYR A 599 11.38 -15.25 4.85
CA TYR A 599 11.98 -14.09 4.20
C TYR A 599 11.03 -13.31 3.31
N LEU A 600 11.29 -12.01 3.23
CA LEU A 600 10.52 -11.07 2.43
C LEU A 600 11.41 -10.28 1.48
N ILE A 601 11.13 -10.33 0.19
CA ILE A 601 11.63 -9.37 -0.79
C ILE A 601 10.44 -8.52 -1.22
N ASP A 602 10.47 -7.21 -1.00
CA ASP A 602 9.34 -6.33 -1.34
C ASP A 602 9.81 -4.94 -1.79
N GLY A 603 9.77 -4.71 -3.09
CA GLY A 603 10.13 -3.43 -3.68
C GLY A 603 10.54 -3.57 -5.13
N LYS A 604 11.10 -2.51 -5.72
CA LYS A 604 11.60 -2.56 -7.09
C LYS A 604 13.02 -3.14 -7.09
N ILE A 605 13.12 -4.46 -7.20
CA ILE A 605 14.40 -5.18 -7.20
C ILE A 605 14.82 -5.50 -8.63
N GLU A 606 15.75 -4.72 -9.16
CA GLU A 606 16.25 -4.85 -10.53
C GLU A 606 17.45 -5.81 -10.57
N LEU A 607 17.38 -6.84 -11.42
CA LEU A 607 18.43 -7.84 -11.62
C LEU A 607 18.86 -7.77 -13.08
N VAL A 608 20.05 -7.25 -13.36
CA VAL A 608 20.45 -6.88 -14.72
C VAL A 608 21.79 -7.49 -15.09
N ASN A 609 21.88 -8.04 -16.31
CA ASN A 609 23.10 -8.60 -16.85
C ASN A 609 23.70 -9.68 -15.93
N ILE A 610 22.87 -10.60 -15.43
CA ILE A 610 23.33 -11.69 -14.57
C ILE A 610 23.67 -12.90 -15.46
N ASN A 611 24.93 -13.34 -15.48
CA ASN A 611 25.33 -14.46 -16.35
C ASN A 611 24.73 -15.82 -15.93
N GLY A 612 24.18 -15.90 -14.72
CA GLY A 612 23.37 -17.02 -14.24
C GLY A 612 21.94 -16.56 -13.90
N SER A 613 21.39 -17.07 -12.80
CA SER A 613 20.05 -16.69 -12.33
C SER A 613 20.07 -15.35 -11.59
N GLY A 614 19.14 -14.45 -11.94
CA GLY A 614 18.91 -13.20 -11.21
C GLY A 614 18.53 -13.51 -9.75
N LEU A 615 17.41 -14.18 -9.57
CA LEU A 615 17.02 -14.77 -8.28
C LEU A 615 17.19 -16.28 -8.38
N TYR A 616 17.98 -16.85 -7.48
CA TYR A 616 18.26 -18.27 -7.44
C TYR A 616 17.87 -18.83 -6.08
N VAL A 617 16.99 -19.83 -6.08
CA VAL A 617 16.45 -20.43 -4.86
C VAL A 617 16.68 -21.95 -4.90
N GLU A 618 17.32 -22.48 -3.86
CA GLU A 618 17.57 -23.92 -3.72
C GLU A 618 17.41 -24.41 -2.27
N SER A 619 17.10 -25.69 -2.10
CA SER A 619 17.29 -26.39 -0.83
C SER A 619 18.37 -27.47 -0.98
N SER A 620 19.06 -27.79 0.10
CA SER A 620 19.95 -28.95 0.18
C SER A 620 19.25 -30.12 0.88
N ALA A 621 19.72 -31.35 0.66
CA ALA A 621 19.12 -32.53 1.30
C ALA A 621 19.15 -32.41 2.83
N GLY A 622 17.97 -32.36 3.45
CA GLY A 622 17.81 -32.18 4.91
C GLY A 622 17.74 -30.71 5.38
N GLY A 623 17.82 -29.74 4.47
CA GLY A 623 17.59 -28.32 4.72
C GLY A 623 16.13 -27.93 4.48
N TRP A 624 15.72 -26.80 5.07
CA TRP A 624 14.40 -26.21 4.87
C TRP A 624 14.54 -24.91 4.07
N GLN A 625 13.77 -24.80 3.00
CA GLN A 625 13.60 -23.59 2.19
C GLN A 625 12.10 -23.38 2.01
N HIS A 626 11.49 -22.48 2.79
CA HIS A 626 10.04 -22.21 2.78
C HIS A 626 9.69 -20.87 3.44
N ASP A 627 8.42 -20.47 3.31
CA ASP A 627 7.85 -19.24 3.88
C ASP A 627 8.47 -17.95 3.32
N GLY A 628 8.84 -18.00 2.04
CA GLY A 628 9.32 -16.86 1.27
C GLY A 628 8.19 -16.09 0.60
N ILE A 629 8.12 -14.77 0.82
CA ILE A 629 7.25 -13.86 0.08
C ILE A 629 8.14 -12.94 -0.77
N ILE A 630 7.98 -12.99 -2.09
CA ILE A 630 8.80 -12.23 -3.03
C ILE A 630 7.90 -11.37 -3.91
N LYS A 631 8.13 -10.06 -3.92
CA LYS A 631 7.33 -9.07 -4.64
C LYS A 631 8.24 -8.08 -5.37
N GLY A 632 7.88 -7.74 -6.61
CA GLY A 632 8.49 -6.61 -7.31
C GLY A 632 9.81 -6.90 -8.04
N ILE A 633 10.13 -8.17 -8.34
CA ILE A 633 11.32 -8.53 -9.14
C ILE A 633 11.25 -7.95 -10.55
N ARG A 634 12.34 -7.32 -11.02
CA ARG A 634 12.51 -6.76 -12.37
C ARG A 634 13.81 -7.30 -12.99
N ALA A 635 13.74 -8.41 -13.71
CA ALA A 635 14.95 -9.04 -14.28
C ALA A 635 15.12 -8.75 -15.78
N SER A 636 16.35 -8.49 -16.23
CA SER A 636 16.64 -8.31 -17.65
C SER A 636 18.06 -8.71 -18.05
N SER A 637 18.21 -9.30 -19.24
CA SER A 637 19.50 -9.80 -19.73
C SER A 637 20.16 -10.79 -18.76
N CYS A 638 19.35 -11.62 -18.11
CA CYS A 638 19.82 -12.69 -17.24
C CYS A 638 19.77 -14.04 -17.98
N TYR A 639 20.58 -15.00 -17.55
CA TYR A 639 20.43 -16.36 -18.05
C TYR A 639 19.13 -17.01 -17.54
N HIS A 640 18.87 -16.93 -16.24
CA HIS A 640 17.50 -17.09 -15.71
C HIS A 640 17.06 -15.80 -15.02
N GLY A 641 15.82 -15.36 -15.21
CA GLY A 641 15.27 -14.30 -14.37
C GLY A 641 15.12 -14.79 -12.93
N ILE A 642 14.33 -15.85 -12.75
CA ILE A 642 14.08 -16.54 -11.48
C ILE A 642 14.28 -18.04 -11.69
N ARG A 643 14.95 -18.72 -10.75
CA ARG A 643 15.11 -20.17 -10.75
C ARG A 643 14.82 -20.76 -9.37
N TYR A 644 13.98 -21.79 -9.34
CA TYR A 644 13.73 -22.65 -8.18
C TYR A 644 14.22 -24.06 -8.45
N THR A 645 15.03 -24.60 -7.54
CA THR A 645 15.63 -25.92 -7.70
C THR A 645 15.80 -26.67 -6.39
N ASN A 646 16.14 -27.97 -6.49
CA ASN A 646 16.45 -28.85 -5.36
C ASN A 646 15.45 -28.81 -4.20
N VAL A 647 14.14 -28.88 -4.47
CA VAL A 647 13.08 -28.93 -3.42
C VAL A 647 13.01 -27.64 -2.57
N ALA A 648 13.31 -26.49 -3.19
CA ALA A 648 12.90 -25.19 -2.67
C ALA A 648 11.39 -24.96 -2.92
N GLU A 649 10.57 -24.95 -1.87
CA GLU A 649 9.10 -25.04 -1.98
C GLU A 649 8.38 -24.01 -1.12
N TYR A 650 7.07 -23.83 -1.33
CA TYR A 650 6.19 -23.01 -0.49
C TYR A 650 6.50 -21.52 -0.47
N ASP A 651 7.13 -21.03 -1.53
CA ASP A 651 7.31 -19.61 -1.76
C ASP A 651 6.19 -19.04 -2.61
N HIS A 652 5.86 -17.76 -2.35
CA HIS A 652 4.98 -16.97 -3.20
C HIS A 652 5.74 -15.82 -3.86
N VAL A 653 5.88 -15.89 -5.18
CA VAL A 653 6.43 -14.84 -6.02
C VAL A 653 5.30 -14.08 -6.71
N SER A 654 5.24 -12.76 -6.55
CA SER A 654 4.22 -11.93 -7.20
C SER A 654 4.73 -10.59 -7.72
N ASP A 655 3.97 -9.93 -8.59
CA ASP A 655 4.32 -8.66 -9.24
C ASP A 655 5.75 -8.66 -9.79
N PHE A 656 6.04 -9.53 -10.75
CA PHE A 656 7.37 -9.61 -11.37
C PHE A 656 7.31 -9.22 -12.85
N SER A 657 8.39 -8.65 -13.37
CA SER A 657 8.53 -8.34 -14.79
C SER A 657 9.92 -8.76 -15.27
N ILE A 658 9.97 -9.68 -16.22
CA ILE A 658 11.21 -10.29 -16.71
C ILE A 658 11.26 -10.16 -18.23
N SER A 659 12.40 -9.71 -18.76
CA SER A 659 12.53 -9.54 -20.21
C SER A 659 13.92 -9.78 -20.75
N ASN A 660 14.02 -10.19 -22.01
CA ASN A 660 15.30 -10.43 -22.67
C ASN A 660 16.18 -11.39 -21.85
N CYS A 661 15.64 -12.51 -21.38
CA CYS A 661 16.39 -13.54 -20.68
C CYS A 661 16.36 -14.84 -21.50
N ASP A 662 17.33 -15.74 -21.28
CA ASP A 662 17.24 -17.08 -21.88
C ASP A 662 16.00 -17.78 -21.35
N PHE A 663 15.85 -17.79 -20.03
CA PHE A 663 14.68 -18.27 -19.32
C PHE A 663 14.14 -17.15 -18.42
N ALA A 664 12.84 -16.87 -18.47
CA ALA A 664 12.26 -15.90 -17.55
C ALA A 664 12.14 -16.53 -16.15
N VAL A 665 11.42 -17.64 -16.05
CA VAL A 665 11.23 -18.43 -14.83
C VAL A 665 11.55 -19.89 -15.12
N MET A 666 12.39 -20.50 -14.30
CA MET A 666 12.69 -21.94 -14.35
C MET A 666 12.33 -22.58 -13.01
N VAL A 667 11.51 -23.64 -13.06
CA VAL A 667 10.97 -24.31 -11.86
C VAL A 667 11.26 -25.81 -11.95
N GLU A 668 12.05 -26.29 -11.00
CA GLU A 668 12.36 -27.72 -10.80
C GLU A 668 11.76 -28.27 -9.49
N SER A 669 11.29 -27.39 -8.62
CA SER A 669 10.72 -27.69 -7.29
C SER A 669 9.19 -27.56 -7.28
N GLY A 670 8.54 -28.27 -6.35
CA GLY A 670 7.09 -28.25 -6.14
C GLY A 670 6.58 -27.06 -5.32
N ASN A 671 5.25 -26.91 -5.25
CA ASN A 671 4.56 -26.01 -4.32
C ASN A 671 4.99 -24.52 -4.37
N VAL A 672 5.54 -24.02 -5.48
CA VAL A 672 5.85 -22.60 -5.65
C VAL A 672 4.69 -21.91 -6.36
N MET A 673 4.25 -20.76 -5.83
CA MET A 673 3.20 -19.95 -6.46
C MET A 673 3.82 -18.74 -7.14
N PHE A 674 3.44 -18.51 -8.40
CA PHE A 674 3.79 -17.32 -9.17
C PHE A 674 2.51 -16.56 -9.54
N SER A 675 2.42 -15.27 -9.23
CA SER A 675 1.23 -14.49 -9.62
C SER A 675 1.50 -13.09 -10.15
N ASN A 676 0.60 -12.59 -11.00
CA ASN A 676 0.63 -11.22 -11.54
C ASN A 676 1.96 -10.86 -12.25
N GLY A 677 2.57 -11.84 -12.92
CA GLY A 677 3.88 -11.70 -13.58
C GLY A 677 3.80 -11.31 -15.05
N LYS A 678 4.86 -10.68 -15.56
CA LYS A 678 5.07 -10.41 -16.99
C LYS A 678 6.41 -10.96 -17.45
N MET A 679 6.40 -11.74 -18.52
CA MET A 679 7.58 -12.37 -19.11
C MET A 679 7.54 -12.12 -20.61
N ASN A 680 8.47 -11.31 -21.13
CA ASN A 680 8.44 -10.86 -22.52
C ASN A 680 9.81 -10.95 -23.19
N PHE A 681 9.86 -11.28 -24.48
CA PHE A 681 11.12 -11.28 -25.25
C PHE A 681 12.17 -12.25 -24.73
N CYS A 682 11.73 -13.32 -24.06
CA CYS A 682 12.63 -14.37 -23.56
C CYS A 682 12.73 -15.51 -24.56
N SER A 683 13.73 -16.38 -24.42
CA SER A 683 13.75 -17.62 -25.22
C SER A 683 12.64 -18.55 -24.74
N VAL A 684 12.53 -18.69 -23.42
CA VAL A 684 11.49 -19.44 -22.73
C VAL A 684 10.93 -18.57 -21.60
N CYS A 685 9.62 -18.33 -21.56
CA CYS A 685 9.00 -17.64 -20.43
C CYS A 685 9.02 -18.54 -19.19
N VAL A 686 8.31 -19.67 -19.25
CA VAL A 686 8.26 -20.63 -18.15
C VAL A 686 8.87 -21.96 -18.58
N SER A 687 9.91 -22.38 -17.88
CA SER A 687 10.53 -23.70 -18.06
C SER A 687 10.26 -24.55 -16.82
N VAL A 688 9.48 -25.60 -16.97
CA VAL A 688 9.14 -26.54 -15.90
C VAL A 688 9.91 -27.84 -16.13
N LYS A 689 10.73 -28.27 -15.17
CA LYS A 689 11.61 -29.44 -15.35
C LYS A 689 11.47 -30.45 -14.22
N SER A 690 11.77 -31.71 -14.52
CA SER A 690 11.83 -32.81 -13.54
C SER A 690 12.90 -32.57 -12.46
N GLY A 691 12.60 -32.97 -11.24
CA GLY A 691 13.40 -32.86 -10.01
C GLY A 691 12.87 -33.83 -8.93
N SER A 692 13.50 -33.88 -7.74
CA SER A 692 13.18 -34.86 -6.69
C SER A 692 11.81 -34.70 -6.03
N ASN A 693 11.19 -33.54 -6.16
CA ASN A 693 9.77 -33.27 -5.90
C ASN A 693 9.32 -32.26 -6.97
N ASN A 694 9.26 -32.74 -8.21
CA ASN A 694 9.16 -31.88 -9.39
C ASN A 694 7.92 -31.00 -9.36
N ALA A 695 7.97 -29.90 -10.12
CA ALA A 695 6.94 -28.88 -10.19
C ALA A 695 5.50 -29.45 -10.11
N HIS A 696 4.74 -28.85 -9.20
CA HIS A 696 3.30 -28.98 -8.92
C HIS A 696 2.81 -27.73 -8.18
N GLY A 697 3.28 -26.59 -8.66
CA GLY A 697 2.90 -25.27 -8.21
C GLY A 697 1.80 -24.67 -9.09
N GLU A 698 1.71 -23.34 -9.06
CA GLU A 698 0.72 -22.59 -9.83
C GLU A 698 1.27 -21.26 -10.35
N PHE A 699 0.93 -20.95 -11.61
CA PHE A 699 1.06 -19.63 -12.21
C PHE A 699 -0.33 -18.97 -12.34
N VAL A 700 -0.54 -17.81 -11.75
CA VAL A 700 -1.84 -17.10 -11.74
C VAL A 700 -1.70 -15.71 -12.38
N ASN A 701 -2.56 -15.38 -13.34
CA ASN A 701 -2.59 -14.06 -14.00
C ASN A 701 -1.24 -13.60 -14.57
N CYS A 702 -0.44 -14.55 -15.07
CA CYS A 702 0.87 -14.27 -15.66
C CYS A 702 0.79 -14.08 -17.18
N GLN A 703 1.57 -13.16 -17.73
CA GLN A 703 1.70 -12.90 -19.16
C GLN A 703 3.03 -13.46 -19.69
N MET A 704 2.97 -14.21 -20.79
CA MET A 704 4.08 -14.92 -21.41
C MET A 704 4.07 -14.61 -22.91
N ASN A 705 4.62 -13.46 -23.29
CA ASN A 705 4.47 -12.96 -24.65
C ASN A 705 5.80 -12.79 -25.37
N HIS A 706 5.73 -12.79 -26.71
CA HIS A 706 6.88 -12.53 -27.57
C HIS A 706 8.10 -13.40 -27.22
N SER A 707 7.89 -14.70 -27.04
CA SER A 707 8.94 -15.65 -26.65
C SER A 707 8.82 -16.92 -27.47
N ASN A 708 9.93 -17.61 -27.74
CA ASN A 708 9.88 -18.83 -28.55
C ASN A 708 9.02 -19.90 -27.87
N TYR A 709 9.16 -20.01 -26.55
CA TYR A 709 8.31 -20.85 -25.71
C TYR A 709 7.64 -19.99 -24.64
N ALA A 710 6.31 -20.01 -24.61
CA ALA A 710 5.56 -19.51 -23.46
C ALA A 710 5.74 -20.48 -22.29
N VAL A 711 5.60 -21.78 -22.55
CA VAL A 711 5.84 -22.85 -21.57
C VAL A 711 6.63 -23.98 -22.23
N ASP A 712 7.69 -24.43 -21.57
CA ASP A 712 8.42 -25.66 -21.90
C ASP A 712 8.45 -26.58 -20.68
N ALA A 713 7.65 -27.64 -20.70
CA ALA A 713 7.57 -28.63 -19.64
C ALA A 713 8.29 -29.93 -20.04
N THR A 714 9.19 -30.42 -19.18
CA THR A 714 9.93 -31.66 -19.46
C THR A 714 10.02 -32.56 -18.23
N GLY A 715 9.52 -33.79 -18.33
CA GLY A 715 9.61 -34.81 -17.28
C GLY A 715 8.72 -34.57 -16.07
N ILE A 716 7.60 -33.86 -16.22
CA ILE A 716 6.72 -33.51 -15.09
C ILE A 716 5.78 -34.68 -14.77
N THR A 717 5.73 -35.06 -13.48
CA THR A 717 4.95 -36.21 -13.02
C THR A 717 3.81 -35.84 -12.06
N LEU A 718 3.92 -34.70 -11.36
CA LEU A 718 2.96 -34.29 -10.34
C LEU A 718 1.93 -33.26 -10.85
N GLY A 719 2.28 -32.48 -11.87
CA GLY A 719 1.39 -31.54 -12.57
C GLY A 719 1.88 -30.11 -12.50
N GLU A 720 1.25 -29.15 -13.16
CA GLU A 720 1.53 -27.71 -12.97
C GLU A 720 0.32 -26.93 -13.47
N VAL A 721 -0.13 -25.94 -12.72
CA VAL A 721 -1.39 -25.23 -13.03
C VAL A 721 -1.12 -23.81 -13.51
N PHE A 722 -1.81 -23.41 -14.57
CA PHE A 722 -1.79 -22.06 -15.14
C PHE A 722 -3.20 -21.49 -15.10
N THR A 723 -3.48 -20.54 -14.21
CA THR A 723 -4.81 -19.95 -14.01
C THR A 723 -4.84 -18.51 -14.52
N GLY A 724 -5.77 -18.16 -15.40
CA GLY A 724 -5.92 -16.79 -15.90
C GLY A 724 -4.72 -16.25 -16.69
N CYS A 725 -3.80 -17.13 -17.11
CA CYS A 725 -2.56 -16.74 -17.78
C CYS A 725 -2.77 -16.37 -19.26
N ILE A 726 -1.83 -15.61 -19.81
CA ILE A 726 -1.82 -15.19 -21.21
C ILE A 726 -0.54 -15.69 -21.87
N ALA A 727 -0.64 -16.40 -22.99
CA ALA A 727 0.48 -16.81 -23.83
C ALA A 727 0.29 -16.34 -25.27
N LEU A 728 1.05 -15.33 -25.73
CA LEU A 728 0.88 -14.74 -27.07
C LEU A 728 2.19 -14.54 -27.84
N GLY A 729 2.27 -15.11 -29.04
CA GLY A 729 3.25 -14.75 -30.07
C GLY A 729 4.70 -15.16 -29.78
N ASN A 730 5.53 -15.16 -30.82
CA ASN A 730 6.95 -15.50 -30.75
C ASN A 730 7.86 -14.28 -30.58
N GLN A 731 9.14 -14.54 -30.33
CA GLN A 731 10.17 -13.52 -30.10
C GLN A 731 10.37 -12.54 -31.28
N ALA A 732 10.03 -12.94 -32.50
CA ALA A 732 10.13 -12.11 -33.70
C ALA A 732 8.87 -11.26 -33.98
N GLY A 733 7.85 -11.33 -33.12
CA GLY A 733 6.63 -10.53 -33.26
C GLY A 733 5.71 -10.92 -34.42
N SER A 734 6.02 -11.96 -35.19
CA SER A 734 5.28 -12.36 -36.40
C SER A 734 4.92 -13.85 -36.49
N GLY A 735 5.25 -14.65 -35.47
CA GLY A 735 4.90 -16.08 -35.43
C GLY A 735 4.35 -16.51 -34.07
N HIS A 736 4.09 -17.80 -33.92
CA HIS A 736 3.42 -18.35 -32.74
C HIS A 736 4.44 -18.66 -31.64
N GLY A 737 4.18 -18.26 -30.40
CA GLY A 737 4.91 -18.82 -29.26
C GLY A 737 4.54 -20.30 -29.10
N THR A 738 5.27 -21.07 -28.30
CA THR A 738 4.98 -22.51 -28.13
C THR A 738 4.70 -22.88 -26.66
N ILE A 739 3.69 -23.70 -26.41
CA ILE A 739 3.48 -24.48 -25.19
C ILE A 739 3.87 -25.92 -25.53
N ARG A 740 5.04 -26.35 -25.06
CA ARG A 740 5.60 -27.67 -25.35
C ARG A 740 5.64 -28.53 -24.09
N LEU A 741 5.13 -29.76 -24.21
CA LEU A 741 5.24 -30.79 -23.19
C LEU A 741 6.02 -31.99 -23.75
N THR A 742 7.04 -32.40 -23.01
CA THR A 742 7.83 -33.60 -23.28
C THR A 742 7.82 -34.47 -22.03
N ASN A 743 7.35 -35.70 -22.14
CA ASN A 743 7.21 -36.62 -21.02
C ASN A 743 6.59 -36.00 -19.76
N SER A 744 5.52 -35.22 -19.92
CA SER A 744 4.96 -34.38 -18.86
C SER A 744 3.46 -34.58 -18.71
N VAL A 745 2.98 -34.84 -17.49
CA VAL A 745 1.57 -35.08 -17.17
C VAL A 745 1.06 -34.08 -16.12
N GLY A 746 -0.26 -33.88 -16.09
CA GLY A 746 -0.91 -33.04 -15.08
C GLY A 746 -0.80 -31.54 -15.33
N ILE A 747 -0.43 -31.11 -16.54
CA ILE A 747 -0.38 -29.71 -16.91
C ILE A 747 -1.80 -29.20 -17.20
N ILE A 748 -2.23 -28.17 -16.48
CA ILE A 748 -3.59 -27.62 -16.59
C ILE A 748 -3.49 -26.13 -16.92
N TRP A 749 -4.22 -25.70 -17.94
CA TRP A 749 -4.43 -24.29 -18.25
C TRP A 749 -5.90 -23.95 -18.09
N ASN A 750 -6.23 -23.04 -17.18
CA ASN A 750 -7.59 -22.68 -16.82
C ASN A 750 -7.81 -21.16 -16.92
N GLY A 751 -8.56 -20.70 -17.91
CA GLY A 751 -8.83 -19.27 -18.11
C GLY A 751 -7.75 -18.52 -18.88
N GLY A 752 -7.94 -17.21 -19.03
CA GLY A 752 -7.00 -16.33 -19.72
C GLY A 752 -7.03 -16.48 -21.25
N GLN A 753 -5.89 -16.26 -21.92
CA GLN A 753 -5.80 -16.22 -23.38
C GLN A 753 -4.62 -17.04 -23.93
N VAL A 754 -4.87 -17.87 -24.94
CA VAL A 754 -3.85 -18.71 -25.58
C VAL A 754 -3.77 -18.40 -27.07
N GLY A 755 -2.63 -17.87 -27.51
CA GLY A 755 -2.24 -17.66 -28.90
C GLY A 755 -0.82 -18.19 -29.15
N ALA A 756 -0.53 -19.35 -28.56
CA ALA A 756 0.70 -20.11 -28.72
C ALA A 756 0.36 -21.50 -29.29
N ASP A 757 1.22 -22.05 -30.15
CA ASP A 757 1.13 -23.42 -30.64
C ASP A 757 1.27 -24.40 -29.47
N ILE A 758 0.48 -25.47 -29.48
CA ILE A 758 0.50 -26.50 -28.43
C ILE A 758 1.11 -27.78 -29.01
N SER A 759 2.14 -28.33 -28.36
CA SER A 759 2.81 -29.56 -28.78
C SER A 759 3.00 -30.53 -27.61
N LEU A 760 2.50 -31.76 -27.77
CA LEU A 760 2.61 -32.85 -26.80
C LEU A 760 3.23 -34.08 -27.45
N ASP A 761 4.20 -34.69 -26.78
CA ASP A 761 4.69 -36.03 -27.16
C ASP A 761 3.74 -37.16 -26.71
N ALA A 762 4.09 -38.40 -27.05
CA ALA A 762 3.26 -39.58 -26.86
C ALA A 762 3.00 -39.94 -25.38
N THR A 763 3.75 -39.38 -24.44
CA THR A 763 3.59 -39.65 -23.01
C THR A 763 3.02 -38.46 -22.25
N SER A 764 2.84 -37.32 -22.93
CA SER A 764 2.39 -36.09 -22.29
C SER A 764 0.88 -35.94 -22.20
N LYS A 765 0.41 -35.23 -21.18
CA LYS A 765 -1.02 -35.00 -20.90
C LYS A 765 -1.28 -33.55 -20.47
N MET A 766 -2.19 -32.87 -21.16
CA MET A 766 -2.59 -31.48 -20.87
C MET A 766 -4.11 -31.30 -20.91
N ALA A 767 -4.63 -30.45 -20.03
CA ALA A 767 -6.00 -29.92 -20.12
C ALA A 767 -5.98 -28.39 -20.36
N LEU A 768 -6.76 -27.92 -21.32
CA LEU A 768 -7.01 -26.50 -21.60
C LEU A 768 -8.49 -26.20 -21.39
N MET A 769 -8.80 -25.33 -20.44
CA MET A 769 -10.17 -25.10 -20.00
C MET A 769 -10.48 -23.61 -19.85
N ASN A 770 -11.72 -23.20 -20.14
CA ASN A 770 -12.25 -21.86 -19.87
C ASN A 770 -11.45 -20.69 -20.48
N ALA A 771 -10.60 -20.94 -21.48
CA ALA A 771 -9.69 -19.95 -22.08
C ALA A 771 -10.24 -19.36 -23.38
N TYR A 772 -9.78 -18.14 -23.71
CA TYR A 772 -9.97 -17.55 -25.04
C TYR A 772 -8.79 -17.90 -25.96
N VAL A 773 -9.05 -18.72 -26.98
CA VAL A 773 -8.04 -19.24 -27.91
C VAL A 773 -7.99 -18.36 -29.17
N ARG A 774 -6.82 -17.79 -29.43
CA ARG A 774 -6.54 -16.95 -30.61
C ARG A 774 -6.14 -17.81 -31.79
N THR A 775 -7.10 -18.47 -32.44
CA THR A 775 -6.86 -19.36 -33.60
C THR A 775 -6.28 -18.64 -34.81
N ASP A 776 -6.25 -17.31 -34.80
CA ASP A 776 -5.53 -16.46 -35.75
C ASP A 776 -4.01 -16.40 -35.49
N LEU A 777 -3.57 -16.85 -34.31
CA LEU A 777 -2.19 -16.84 -33.82
C LEU A 777 -1.70 -18.22 -33.33
N THR A 778 -2.53 -19.26 -33.40
CA THR A 778 -2.17 -20.63 -32.98
C THR A 778 -2.66 -21.65 -34.00
N SER A 779 -1.84 -22.65 -34.26
CA SER A 779 -2.14 -23.80 -35.09
C SER A 779 -2.95 -24.84 -34.32
N ALA A 780 -3.50 -25.84 -35.03
CA ALA A 780 -4.09 -26.99 -34.36
C ALA A 780 -3.05 -27.69 -33.45
N PRO A 781 -3.42 -28.13 -32.21
CA PRO A 781 -2.51 -28.80 -31.30
C PRO A 781 -1.85 -30.02 -31.95
N SER A 782 -0.52 -30.09 -31.86
CA SER A 782 0.28 -31.22 -32.33
C SER A 782 0.44 -32.24 -31.22
N VAL A 783 -0.42 -33.27 -31.20
CA VAL A 783 -0.40 -34.32 -30.19
C VAL A 783 0.09 -35.63 -30.82
N ALA A 784 1.25 -36.12 -30.41
CA ALA A 784 1.77 -37.39 -30.88
C ALA A 784 0.89 -38.56 -30.40
N ALA A 785 0.86 -39.65 -31.18
CA ALA A 785 0.05 -40.82 -30.87
C ALA A 785 0.39 -41.39 -29.47
N GLY A 786 -0.60 -41.42 -28.57
CA GLY A 786 -0.44 -41.80 -27.15
C GLY A 786 -0.59 -40.63 -26.18
N GLY A 787 -0.32 -39.39 -26.62
CA GLY A 787 -0.52 -38.18 -25.84
C GLY A 787 -2.00 -37.85 -25.64
N VAL A 788 -2.31 -37.09 -24.58
CA VAL A 788 -3.68 -36.71 -24.25
C VAL A 788 -3.80 -35.18 -24.16
N PHE A 789 -4.63 -34.60 -25.02
CA PHE A 789 -5.02 -33.20 -24.95
C PHE A 789 -6.53 -33.09 -24.79
N ALA A 790 -6.96 -32.46 -23.70
CA ALA A 790 -8.37 -32.19 -23.43
C ALA A 790 -8.66 -30.70 -23.52
N ALA A 791 -9.67 -30.30 -24.30
CA ALA A 791 -10.12 -28.91 -24.40
C ALA A 791 -11.58 -28.81 -23.93
N LYS A 792 -11.89 -27.94 -22.95
CA LYS A 792 -13.27 -27.78 -22.42
C LYS A 792 -13.65 -26.33 -22.20
N ASN A 793 -14.89 -25.95 -22.55
CA ASN A 793 -15.44 -24.61 -22.30
C ASN A 793 -14.59 -23.43 -22.80
N ASN A 794 -13.81 -23.64 -23.88
CA ASN A 794 -12.98 -22.59 -24.47
C ASN A 794 -13.76 -21.80 -25.53
N VAL A 795 -13.41 -20.53 -25.72
CA VAL A 795 -13.96 -19.66 -26.77
C VAL A 795 -12.85 -19.34 -27.77
N GLN A 796 -13.15 -19.29 -29.07
CA GLN A 796 -12.14 -19.06 -30.12
C GLN A 796 -12.39 -17.78 -30.93
N SER A 797 -11.33 -17.20 -31.50
CA SER A 797 -11.37 -15.92 -32.23
C SER A 797 -11.93 -15.97 -33.66
N SER A 798 -12.10 -17.16 -34.26
CA SER A 798 -12.57 -17.30 -35.64
C SER A 798 -13.57 -18.47 -35.83
N ASN A 799 -14.34 -18.45 -36.92
CA ASN A 799 -15.42 -19.40 -37.23
C ASN A 799 -14.97 -20.84 -37.56
N GLY A 800 -13.67 -21.17 -37.51
CA GLY A 800 -13.18 -22.53 -37.72
C GLY A 800 -13.43 -23.37 -36.47
N GLY A 801 -14.40 -24.29 -36.50
CA GLY A 801 -14.94 -25.00 -35.32
C GLY A 801 -13.91 -25.51 -34.31
N MET A 802 -14.35 -25.64 -33.05
CA MET A 802 -13.52 -26.14 -31.94
C MET A 802 -12.74 -27.38 -32.38
N TRP A 803 -11.41 -27.38 -32.17
CA TRP A 803 -10.58 -28.57 -32.37
C TRP A 803 -11.29 -29.77 -31.74
N ALA A 804 -11.45 -30.86 -32.49
CA ALA A 804 -12.39 -31.96 -32.23
C ALA A 804 -12.05 -32.86 -31.01
N TYR A 805 -11.53 -32.28 -29.93
CA TYR A 805 -11.12 -32.91 -28.68
C TYR A 805 -12.13 -32.68 -27.54
N ASN A 806 -13.40 -32.40 -27.88
CA ASN A 806 -14.50 -32.31 -26.92
C ASN A 806 -14.97 -33.73 -26.56
N ASN A 807 -14.53 -34.23 -25.41
CA ASN A 807 -15.31 -35.17 -24.61
C ASN A 807 -15.72 -34.51 -23.30
#